data_AF-A0A565B258-F1
#
_entry.id   AF-A0A565B258-F1
#
_cell.length_a   1.000
_cell.length_b   1.000
_cell.length_c   1.000
_cell.angle_alpha   90.00
_cell.angle_beta   90.00
_cell.angle_gamma   90.00
#
_symmetry.space_group_name_H-M   'P 1'
#
loop_
_entity.id
_entity.type
_entity.pdbx_description
1 polymer ?
#
loop_
_entity_poly.entity_id
_entity_poly.type
_entity_poly.pdbx_seq_one_letter_code
_entity_poly.pdbx_strand_id
1 'polypeptide(L)'
;MERSRSLHHHIISYFFSSSSSIRFWCIFVLVLLLSTITTNALVKIPENVSVPAIIVFGDSIVDAGNNDDMITEARCDYPPYGIDFDGGVPTGRFSNGKVPTDILAEELGIKPNLPAYRDPNLKPEELLTGVTFASGGAGYVPLTTKIAGGIPLSQQLKLFEEYIVRLNGMVGKERTKFIIRNSLFVVICGSNDIANDFFALPPVQLIYDVASFTALMADNARSFATTLHGYGARRILIFGAPPIGCVPSQRTVAGGPTRDCVVRFNDACKIFNTKLSANIDGLSRTLQDATLLYIDIYTPLLDLILNPQQYGFKVSNKGCCGTGLIEVTALCNNYTATTTTNALVKLPPNKTIPAVIVFGDSIVDAGNNDDIIKTLARCNYPPYGIDFDGGVPTGRFSNGKVPTDIIAEEYGIKPSIPAYRDPNLKPEDLLTGVTFASGGCGYVPFTAQVSGGIPLSQQLKLFQEYIEKLKEMVGEERTKFIIENSLFMVVSGSNDITNTYFGLPYVQSKYDVASFTTLMADNARSFVQKLHEFGARRIQVFSAPPLGCVPSQRTIAGGSTRTCVDRFNDATKLYNAKLYANLDSLSRTLDDKTLIYIDIYDSLFDIILNPQQYGFKVVDKGCCGTGYIEVAILCNNYTAEAARTNAISSVEGQCHFP
;
A
#
# COMPACT_ATOMS: atom_id res chain seq x y z
N MET A 1 31.38 25.29 -73.97
CA MET A 1 31.71 24.13 -74.83
C MET A 1 32.94 23.45 -74.25
N GLU A 2 32.94 22.11 -74.29
CA GLU A 2 34.00 21.15 -73.89
C GLU A 2 34.16 20.70 -72.42
N ARG A 3 33.69 19.46 -72.20
CA ARG A 3 34.36 18.27 -71.61
C ARG A 3 34.89 18.25 -70.14
N SER A 4 34.25 17.35 -69.37
CA SER A 4 34.82 16.08 -68.82
C SER A 4 35.31 15.99 -67.35
N ARG A 5 34.86 14.90 -66.69
CA ARG A 5 35.31 14.20 -65.44
C ARG A 5 34.93 14.83 -64.09
N SER A 6 34.42 14.15 -63.05
CA SER A 6 34.29 12.72 -62.64
C SER A 6 33.25 12.66 -61.48
N LEU A 7 32.12 11.94 -61.51
CA LEU A 7 31.83 10.49 -61.29
C LEU A 7 31.94 9.97 -59.83
N HIS A 8 30.78 9.71 -59.18
CA HIS A 8 30.32 8.52 -58.39
C HIS A 8 29.24 8.91 -57.34
N HIS A 9 27.92 8.75 -57.62
CA HIS A 9 27.01 7.62 -57.30
C HIS A 9 26.66 7.43 -55.80
N HIS A 10 25.44 7.84 -55.39
CA HIS A 10 24.27 6.99 -54.99
C HIS A 10 24.46 6.28 -53.64
N ILE A 11 23.68 6.54 -52.58
CA ILE A 11 22.25 6.21 -52.40
C ILE A 11 21.65 7.15 -51.32
N ILE A 12 20.70 8.04 -51.68
CA ILE A 12 19.67 8.59 -50.79
C ILE A 12 18.44 8.88 -51.65
N SER A 13 17.47 7.98 -51.65
CA SER A 13 16.05 8.27 -51.78
C SER A 13 15.28 6.96 -51.71
N TYR A 14 14.44 6.80 -50.70
CA TYR A 14 13.15 6.10 -50.73
C TYR A 14 12.67 5.98 -49.29
N PHE A 15 11.97 7.00 -48.78
CA PHE A 15 10.83 6.85 -47.88
C PHE A 15 10.08 8.17 -47.85
N PHE A 16 8.76 8.09 -47.67
CA PHE A 16 7.74 9.16 -47.71
C PHE A 16 7.03 9.40 -49.04
N SER A 17 6.18 8.44 -49.40
CA SER A 17 4.85 8.75 -49.97
C SER A 17 3.94 7.52 -49.86
N SER A 18 3.09 7.47 -48.82
CA SER A 18 1.80 6.78 -48.89
C SER A 18 0.87 7.26 -47.77
N SER A 19 -0.30 7.78 -48.15
CA SER A 19 -1.36 8.31 -47.28
C SER A 19 -2.09 7.25 -46.43
N SER A 20 -1.62 6.00 -46.46
CA SER A 20 -2.13 4.88 -45.67
C SER A 20 -1.49 4.78 -44.28
N SER A 21 -0.28 5.32 -44.10
CA SER A 21 0.46 5.27 -42.83
C SER A 21 -0.07 6.26 -41.79
N ILE A 22 -0.59 7.41 -42.22
CA ILE A 22 -1.22 8.43 -41.34
C ILE A 22 -2.58 7.93 -40.81
N ARG A 23 -3.37 7.22 -41.64
CA ARG A 23 -4.65 6.65 -41.19
C ARG A 23 -4.46 5.52 -40.19
N PHE A 24 -3.40 4.71 -40.35
CA PHE A 24 -3.06 3.65 -39.40
C PHE A 24 -2.59 4.24 -38.05
N TRP A 25 -1.79 5.31 -38.08
CA TRP A 25 -1.37 6.02 -36.87
C TRP A 25 -2.53 6.73 -36.16
N CYS A 26 -3.46 7.34 -36.89
CA CYS A 26 -4.65 7.95 -36.28
C CYS A 26 -5.57 6.91 -35.63
N ILE A 27 -5.73 5.72 -36.23
CA ILE A 27 -6.51 4.61 -35.64
C ILE A 27 -5.77 3.98 -34.45
N PHE A 28 -4.45 3.81 -34.55
CA PHE A 28 -3.63 3.25 -33.47
C PHE A 28 -3.58 4.20 -32.26
N VAL A 29 -3.52 5.51 -32.48
CA VAL A 29 -3.64 6.53 -31.43
C VAL A 29 -5.07 6.64 -30.89
N LEU A 30 -6.11 6.43 -31.72
CA LEU A 30 -7.50 6.34 -31.22
C LEU A 30 -7.73 5.09 -30.35
N VAL A 31 -7.13 3.96 -30.70
CA VAL A 31 -7.20 2.69 -29.93
C VAL A 31 -6.31 2.74 -28.68
N LEU A 32 -5.18 3.46 -28.72
CA LEU A 32 -4.37 3.76 -27.54
C LEU A 32 -5.00 4.80 -26.62
N LEU A 33 -5.80 5.74 -27.14
CA LEU A 33 -6.61 6.67 -26.33
C LEU A 33 -7.90 6.01 -25.79
N LEU A 34 -8.38 4.93 -26.41
CA LEU A 34 -9.48 4.09 -25.92
C LEU A 34 -9.03 2.96 -24.98
N SER A 35 -7.72 2.74 -24.82
CA SER A 35 -7.13 1.90 -23.76
C SER A 35 -6.67 2.76 -22.59
N THR A 36 -7.51 3.74 -22.23
CA THR A 36 -7.53 4.23 -20.86
C THR A 36 -7.84 3.04 -19.96
N ILE A 37 -7.11 2.97 -18.85
CA ILE A 37 -7.20 1.94 -17.80
C ILE A 37 -8.68 1.70 -17.48
N THR A 38 -9.27 0.66 -18.08
CA THR A 38 -10.60 0.21 -17.67
C THR A 38 -10.39 -0.54 -16.37
N THR A 39 -10.63 0.15 -15.25
CA THR A 39 -10.96 -0.54 -14.02
C THR A 39 -12.15 -1.44 -14.36
N ASN A 40 -11.93 -2.75 -14.37
CA ASN A 40 -13.03 -3.68 -14.61
C ASN A 40 -14.03 -3.48 -13.47
N ALA A 41 -15.18 -2.87 -13.78
CA ALA A 41 -16.27 -2.69 -12.82
C ALA A 41 -16.62 -4.05 -12.21
N LEU A 42 -16.54 -4.16 -10.89
CA LEU A 42 -16.98 -5.36 -10.18
C LEU A 42 -18.50 -5.51 -10.29
N VAL A 43 -19.22 -4.38 -10.41
CA VAL A 43 -20.67 -4.32 -10.62
C VAL A 43 -20.97 -4.20 -12.12
N LYS A 44 -21.56 -5.26 -12.69
CA LYS A 44 -22.07 -5.22 -14.08
C LYS A 44 -23.40 -4.48 -14.13
N ILE A 45 -23.36 -3.24 -14.62
CA ILE A 45 -24.57 -2.47 -14.95
C ILE A 45 -25.22 -3.12 -16.19
N PRO A 46 -26.55 -3.30 -16.23
CA PRO A 46 -27.25 -3.82 -17.42
C PRO A 46 -26.92 -3.02 -18.68
N GLU A 47 -26.79 -3.66 -19.84
CA GLU A 47 -26.37 -3.02 -21.10
C GLU A 47 -27.25 -1.83 -21.53
N ASN A 48 -28.51 -1.79 -21.07
CA ASN A 48 -29.47 -0.72 -21.35
C ASN A 48 -29.45 0.43 -20.32
N VAL A 49 -28.61 0.35 -19.28
CA VAL A 49 -28.50 1.36 -18.21
C VAL A 49 -27.13 2.01 -18.28
N SER A 50 -27.10 3.34 -18.41
CA SER A 50 -25.87 4.13 -18.32
C SER A 50 -25.85 4.93 -17.02
N VAL A 51 -24.72 4.95 -16.31
CA VAL A 51 -24.44 5.85 -15.19
C VAL A 51 -23.22 6.68 -15.58
N PRO A 52 -23.41 7.85 -16.22
CA PRO A 52 -22.29 8.62 -16.77
C PRO A 52 -21.46 9.31 -15.68
N ALA A 53 -22.07 9.66 -14.54
CA ALA A 53 -21.39 10.32 -13.44
C ALA A 53 -21.94 9.91 -12.07
N ILE A 54 -21.15 10.16 -11.03
CA ILE A 54 -21.60 10.17 -9.63
C ILE A 54 -21.47 11.60 -9.09
N ILE A 55 -22.56 12.14 -8.56
CA ILE A 55 -22.65 13.51 -8.08
C ILE A 55 -22.99 13.47 -6.59
N VAL A 56 -22.06 13.94 -5.77
CA VAL A 56 -22.11 13.70 -4.32
C VAL A 56 -22.32 14.99 -3.53
N PHE A 57 -23.18 14.93 -2.52
CA PHE A 57 -23.43 15.98 -1.54
C PHE A 57 -23.36 15.39 -0.15
N GLY A 58 -22.98 16.20 0.85
CA GLY A 58 -22.93 15.69 2.20
C GLY A 58 -21.90 16.34 3.11
N ASP A 59 -21.50 15.57 4.10
CA ASP A 59 -20.52 15.94 5.11
C ASP A 59 -19.14 15.27 4.90
N SER A 60 -18.31 15.29 5.94
CA SER A 60 -16.97 14.69 5.98
C SER A 60 -16.91 13.23 5.55
N ILE A 61 -17.99 12.45 5.65
CA ILE A 61 -18.00 11.03 5.26
C ILE A 61 -17.66 10.88 3.76
N VAL A 62 -18.00 11.86 2.93
CA VAL A 62 -17.87 11.81 1.47
C VAL A 62 -17.19 13.07 0.89
N ASP A 63 -16.49 13.81 1.74
CA ASP A 63 -15.65 14.95 1.34
C ASP A 63 -14.30 14.45 0.80
N ALA A 64 -13.86 15.08 -0.29
CA ALA A 64 -12.62 14.79 -0.98
C ALA A 64 -11.69 16.03 -1.05
N GLY A 65 -11.89 17.00 -0.16
CA GLY A 65 -11.05 18.20 -0.03
C GLY A 65 -11.73 19.53 -0.38
N ASN A 66 -13.07 19.64 -0.30
CA ASN A 66 -13.73 20.94 -0.55
C ASN A 66 -13.46 21.99 0.53
N ASN A 67 -12.82 21.60 1.64
CA ASN A 67 -12.51 22.46 2.78
C ASN A 67 -11.04 22.92 2.79
N ASP A 68 -10.20 22.43 1.88
CA ASP A 68 -8.73 22.57 1.96
C ASP A 68 -8.24 24.02 1.80
N ASP A 69 -8.94 24.80 0.95
CA ASP A 69 -8.66 26.22 0.71
C ASP A 69 -9.36 27.15 1.71
N MET A 70 -10.04 26.61 2.72
CA MET A 70 -10.77 27.36 3.74
C MET A 70 -9.99 27.50 5.04
N ILE A 71 -10.21 28.60 5.75
CA ILE A 71 -9.78 28.77 7.14
C ILE A 71 -10.83 28.07 8.03
N THR A 72 -10.59 26.79 8.32
CA THR A 72 -11.48 25.93 9.10
C THR A 72 -10.72 24.77 9.74
N GLU A 73 -11.22 24.27 10.88
CA GLU A 73 -10.73 23.04 11.49
C GLU A 73 -11.34 21.79 10.84
N ALA A 74 -12.39 21.94 10.06
CA ALA A 74 -13.04 20.85 9.34
C ALA A 74 -12.32 20.53 8.03
N ARG A 75 -11.00 20.30 8.06
CA ARG A 75 -10.17 19.91 6.91
C ARG A 75 -9.15 18.85 7.31
N CYS A 76 -8.74 18.04 6.34
CA CYS A 76 -7.86 16.88 6.52
C CYS A 76 -6.80 16.76 5.42
N ASP A 77 -6.34 17.90 4.88
CA ASP A 77 -5.30 18.03 3.86
C ASP A 77 -3.87 17.98 4.45
N TYR A 78 -3.70 17.21 5.52
CA TYR A 78 -2.42 17.02 6.20
C TYR A 78 -2.29 15.59 6.73
N PRO A 79 -1.07 15.07 6.88
CA PRO A 79 -0.85 13.73 7.43
C PRO A 79 -1.38 13.57 8.88
N PRO A 80 -1.87 12.38 9.29
CA PRO A 80 -1.76 11.08 8.60
C PRO A 80 -2.92 10.78 7.64
N TYR A 81 -3.81 11.74 7.39
CA TYR A 81 -4.87 11.55 6.40
C TYR A 81 -4.24 11.27 5.02
N GLY A 82 -4.89 10.42 4.22
CA GLY A 82 -4.39 10.03 2.90
C GLY A 82 -3.13 9.17 2.87
N ILE A 83 -2.61 8.66 4.01
CA ILE A 83 -1.43 7.77 4.03
C ILE A 83 -1.56 6.52 3.15
N ASP A 84 -2.77 5.97 3.03
CA ASP A 84 -3.13 4.84 2.18
C ASP A 84 -3.83 5.29 0.87
N PHE A 85 -3.94 6.60 0.63
CA PHE A 85 -4.47 7.16 -0.62
C PHE A 85 -3.35 7.30 -1.65
N ASP A 86 -3.66 7.35 -2.95
CA ASP A 86 -2.69 7.31 -4.05
C ASP A 86 -1.43 8.17 -3.80
N GLY A 87 -0.27 7.52 -3.61
CA GLY A 87 1.01 8.18 -3.35
C GLY A 87 1.22 8.70 -1.93
N GLY A 88 0.37 8.33 -0.97
CA GLY A 88 0.41 8.78 0.43
C GLY A 88 0.03 10.25 0.62
N VAL A 89 -0.70 10.84 -0.32
CA VAL A 89 -0.98 12.28 -0.35
C VAL A 89 -2.30 12.60 0.38
N PRO A 90 -2.27 13.49 1.39
CA PRO A 90 -3.50 13.97 2.03
C PRO A 90 -4.29 14.87 1.09
N THR A 91 -5.42 14.38 0.59
CA THR A 91 -6.29 15.10 -0.36
C THR A 91 -7.49 15.78 0.31
N GLY A 92 -7.47 15.96 1.64
CA GLY A 92 -8.62 16.51 2.36
C GLY A 92 -9.70 15.49 2.71
N ARG A 93 -9.55 14.22 2.29
CA ARG A 93 -10.40 13.10 2.71
C ARG A 93 -10.28 12.86 4.22
N PHE A 94 -11.41 12.69 4.89
CA PHE A 94 -11.47 12.36 6.33
C PHE A 94 -11.20 10.87 6.59
N SER A 95 -10.16 10.32 5.95
CA SER A 95 -9.70 8.94 6.10
C SER A 95 -8.20 8.86 5.81
N ASN A 96 -7.58 7.76 6.25
CA ASN A 96 -6.27 7.33 5.76
C ASN A 96 -6.26 7.04 4.25
N GLY A 97 -7.40 6.74 3.62
CA GLY A 97 -7.49 6.34 2.22
C GLY A 97 -8.76 6.85 1.52
N LYS A 98 -9.33 6.01 0.65
CA LYS A 98 -10.57 6.29 -0.09
C LYS A 98 -11.76 6.52 0.84
N VAL A 99 -12.63 7.46 0.49
CA VAL A 99 -13.95 7.63 1.12
C VAL A 99 -15.00 6.73 0.43
N PRO A 100 -16.16 6.42 1.04
CA PRO A 100 -17.12 5.45 0.48
C PRO A 100 -17.57 5.74 -0.96
N THR A 101 -17.65 7.01 -1.35
CA THR A 101 -18.05 7.39 -2.71
C THR A 101 -16.94 7.18 -3.75
N ASP A 102 -15.67 7.15 -3.36
CA ASP A 102 -14.58 6.72 -4.25
C ASP A 102 -14.73 5.24 -4.58
N ILE A 103 -14.99 4.42 -3.55
CA ILE A 103 -15.22 2.99 -3.70
C ILE A 103 -16.43 2.74 -4.61
N LEU A 104 -17.52 3.48 -4.39
CA LEU A 104 -18.70 3.39 -5.26
C LEU A 104 -18.40 3.76 -6.73
N ALA A 105 -17.58 4.79 -6.96
CA ALA A 105 -17.19 5.21 -8.30
C ALA A 105 -16.31 4.18 -9.02
N GLU A 106 -15.39 3.57 -8.28
CA GLU A 106 -14.51 2.51 -8.78
C GLU A 106 -15.29 1.23 -9.08
N GLU A 107 -16.16 0.80 -8.17
CA GLU A 107 -16.99 -0.41 -8.30
C GLU A 107 -17.96 -0.34 -9.49
N LEU A 108 -18.46 0.86 -9.80
CA LEU A 108 -19.28 1.14 -10.99
C LEU A 108 -18.45 1.32 -12.27
N GLY A 109 -17.12 1.28 -12.19
CA GLY A 109 -16.21 1.46 -13.32
C GLY A 109 -16.25 2.86 -13.94
N ILE A 110 -16.63 3.87 -13.16
CA ILE A 110 -16.76 5.25 -13.65
C ILE A 110 -15.40 5.96 -13.58
N LYS A 111 -14.71 5.85 -12.44
CA LYS A 111 -13.39 6.44 -12.18
C LYS A 111 -12.80 5.88 -10.88
N PRO A 112 -11.47 5.89 -10.69
CA PRO A 112 -10.82 5.30 -9.51
C PRO A 112 -11.09 6.04 -8.19
N ASN A 113 -11.37 7.35 -8.25
CA ASN A 113 -11.72 8.20 -7.10
C ASN A 113 -12.49 9.45 -7.58
N LEU A 114 -13.24 10.10 -6.69
CA LEU A 114 -13.99 11.33 -6.98
C LEU A 114 -13.23 12.57 -6.50
N PRO A 115 -12.96 13.57 -7.36
CA PRO A 115 -12.32 14.79 -6.92
C PRO A 115 -13.33 15.73 -6.24
N ALA A 116 -12.82 16.58 -5.35
CA ALA A 116 -13.55 17.73 -4.83
C ALA A 116 -13.83 18.75 -5.94
N TYR A 117 -15.03 19.31 -5.97
CA TYR A 117 -15.37 20.35 -6.95
C TYR A 117 -14.50 21.61 -6.81
N ARG A 118 -14.05 21.92 -5.59
CA ARG A 118 -13.19 23.07 -5.27
C ARG A 118 -11.68 22.79 -5.37
N ASP A 119 -11.27 21.60 -5.80
CA ASP A 119 -9.85 21.32 -6.03
C ASP A 119 -9.29 22.30 -7.09
N PRO A 120 -8.25 23.09 -6.78
CA PRO A 120 -7.65 24.03 -7.74
C PRO A 120 -7.08 23.33 -8.98
N ASN A 121 -6.78 22.04 -8.89
CA ASN A 121 -6.26 21.21 -9.99
C ASN A 121 -7.35 20.41 -10.72
N LEU A 122 -8.63 20.64 -10.41
CA LEU A 122 -9.75 19.93 -11.02
C LEU A 122 -9.78 20.16 -12.54
N LYS A 123 -9.56 19.09 -13.30
CA LYS A 123 -9.60 19.13 -14.76
C LYS A 123 -11.05 19.20 -15.28
N PRO A 124 -11.35 19.95 -16.34
CA PRO A 124 -12.72 20.07 -16.87
C PRO A 124 -13.39 18.74 -17.25
N GLU A 125 -12.62 17.80 -17.78
CA GLU A 125 -13.11 16.47 -18.17
C GLU A 125 -13.62 15.63 -16.99
N GLU A 126 -13.11 15.87 -15.77
CA GLU A 126 -13.54 15.18 -14.55
C GLU A 126 -15.01 15.49 -14.21
N LEU A 127 -15.51 16.64 -14.65
CA LEU A 127 -16.91 17.01 -14.45
C LEU A 127 -17.87 16.08 -15.21
N LEU A 128 -17.43 15.44 -16.30
CA LEU A 128 -18.26 14.53 -17.09
C LEU A 128 -18.56 13.22 -16.36
N THR A 129 -17.65 12.79 -15.49
CA THR A 129 -17.74 11.56 -14.69
C THR A 129 -18.09 11.83 -13.22
N GLY A 130 -18.14 13.09 -12.83
CA GLY A 130 -18.72 13.54 -11.57
C GLY A 130 -17.69 13.90 -10.51
N VAL A 131 -18.19 14.58 -9.47
CA VAL A 131 -17.42 15.24 -8.42
C VAL A 131 -18.20 15.16 -7.10
N THR A 132 -17.52 15.45 -5.99
CA THR A 132 -18.18 15.70 -4.71
C THR A 132 -18.23 17.19 -4.38
N PHE A 133 -19.40 17.63 -3.90
CA PHE A 133 -19.64 18.95 -3.30
C PHE A 133 -19.70 18.87 -1.77
N ALA A 134 -19.55 17.67 -1.20
CA ALA A 134 -19.61 17.45 0.23
C ALA A 134 -18.52 18.23 0.97
N SER A 135 -18.79 18.55 2.23
CA SER A 135 -17.92 19.40 3.03
C SER A 135 -17.91 18.97 4.49
N GLY A 136 -16.71 18.81 5.06
CA GLY A 136 -16.54 18.56 6.48
C GLY A 136 -17.36 19.52 7.35
N GLY A 137 -18.07 18.97 8.34
CA GLY A 137 -18.94 19.74 9.23
C GLY A 137 -20.31 20.13 8.66
N ALA A 138 -20.67 19.70 7.45
CA ALA A 138 -22.00 19.94 6.90
C ALA A 138 -23.10 19.20 7.70
N GLY A 139 -24.30 19.79 7.73
CA GLY A 139 -25.50 19.23 8.35
C GLY A 139 -26.76 19.57 7.56
N TYR A 140 -27.86 18.87 7.83
CA TYR A 140 -29.18 19.23 7.31
C TYR A 140 -29.72 20.51 7.93
N VAL A 141 -29.27 20.87 9.14
CA VAL A 141 -29.60 22.12 9.81
C VAL A 141 -28.49 23.15 9.53
N PRO A 142 -28.80 24.33 8.97
CA PRO A 142 -27.77 25.32 8.60
C PRO A 142 -26.89 25.81 9.76
N LEU A 143 -27.41 25.77 11.00
CA LEU A 143 -26.65 26.16 12.19
C LEU A 143 -25.43 25.27 12.39
N THR A 144 -25.57 23.95 12.20
CA THR A 144 -24.51 22.95 12.31
C THR A 144 -23.27 23.37 11.52
N THR A 145 -23.46 23.67 10.24
CA THR A 145 -22.34 24.01 9.35
C THR A 145 -21.73 25.37 9.64
N LYS A 146 -22.55 26.33 10.08
CA LYS A 146 -22.06 27.66 10.49
C LYS A 146 -21.11 27.56 11.67
N ILE A 147 -21.39 26.67 12.62
CA ILE A 147 -20.56 26.46 13.81
C ILE A 147 -19.29 25.68 13.45
N ALA A 148 -19.41 24.65 12.61
CA ALA A 148 -18.28 23.82 12.21
C ALA A 148 -17.33 24.50 11.20
N GLY A 149 -17.75 25.60 10.56
CA GLY A 149 -16.94 26.31 9.56
C GLY A 149 -16.83 25.58 8.23
N GLY A 150 -17.86 24.81 7.84
CA GLY A 150 -17.93 24.09 6.56
C GLY A 150 -18.80 24.79 5.50
N ILE A 151 -19.10 24.08 4.42
CA ILE A 151 -19.99 24.52 3.33
C ILE A 151 -21.39 23.92 3.53
N PRO A 152 -22.43 24.71 3.85
CA PRO A 152 -23.77 24.19 4.10
C PRO A 152 -24.38 23.61 2.82
N LEU A 153 -25.31 22.65 2.94
CA LEU A 153 -25.96 22.01 1.78
C LEU A 153 -26.57 23.01 0.79
N SER A 154 -27.09 24.15 1.26
CA SER A 154 -27.59 25.23 0.39
C SER A 154 -26.50 25.85 -0.47
N GLN A 155 -25.27 25.95 0.03
CA GLN A 155 -24.12 26.43 -0.74
C GLN A 155 -23.54 25.31 -1.63
N GLN A 156 -23.59 24.05 -1.19
CA GLN A 156 -23.25 22.91 -2.05
C GLN A 156 -24.16 22.85 -3.29
N LEU A 157 -25.45 23.19 -3.16
CA LEU A 157 -26.36 23.33 -4.30
C LEU A 157 -25.95 24.47 -5.25
N LYS A 158 -25.45 25.60 -4.75
CA LYS A 158 -24.94 26.66 -5.63
C LYS A 158 -23.71 26.23 -6.40
N LEU A 159 -22.79 25.49 -5.76
CA LEU A 159 -21.65 24.89 -6.46
C LEU A 159 -22.12 23.91 -7.54
N PHE A 160 -23.22 23.20 -7.30
CA PHE A 160 -23.84 22.35 -8.30
C PHE A 160 -24.50 23.13 -9.45
N GLU A 161 -25.10 24.29 -9.19
CA GLU A 161 -25.57 25.20 -10.25
C GLU A 161 -24.42 25.67 -11.15
N GLU A 162 -23.29 26.04 -10.55
CA GLU A 162 -22.07 26.40 -11.28
C GLU A 162 -21.54 25.22 -12.10
N TYR A 163 -21.55 24.01 -11.53
CA TYR A 163 -21.20 22.77 -12.23
C TYR A 163 -22.09 22.53 -13.45
N ILE A 164 -23.41 22.74 -13.35
CA ILE A 164 -24.33 22.64 -14.49
C ILE A 164 -23.98 23.67 -15.57
N VAL A 165 -23.66 24.91 -15.19
CA VAL A 165 -23.23 25.95 -16.14
C VAL A 165 -21.94 25.54 -16.86
N ARG A 166 -20.95 25.01 -16.14
CA ARG A 166 -19.69 24.52 -16.71
C ARG A 166 -19.93 23.34 -17.66
N LEU A 167 -20.73 22.35 -17.25
CA LEU A 167 -21.14 21.23 -18.11
C LEU A 167 -21.83 21.71 -19.39
N ASN A 168 -22.76 22.65 -19.29
CA ASN A 168 -23.44 23.22 -20.44
C ASN A 168 -22.47 23.86 -21.42
N GLY A 169 -21.44 24.55 -20.92
CA GLY A 169 -20.38 25.14 -21.75
C GLY A 169 -19.52 24.11 -22.48
N MET A 170 -19.33 22.93 -21.89
CA MET A 170 -18.46 21.88 -22.46
C MET A 170 -19.18 20.95 -23.44
N VAL A 171 -20.39 20.51 -23.10
CA VAL A 171 -21.10 19.46 -23.86
C VAL A 171 -22.48 19.90 -24.38
N GLY A 172 -22.89 21.13 -24.09
CA GLY A 172 -24.19 21.65 -24.48
C GLY A 172 -25.34 21.19 -23.56
N LYS A 173 -26.48 21.87 -23.69
CA LYS A 173 -27.65 21.69 -22.79
C LYS A 173 -28.25 20.30 -22.84
N GLU A 174 -28.40 19.72 -24.03
CA GLU A 174 -29.05 18.41 -24.17
C GLU A 174 -28.19 17.28 -23.61
N ARG A 175 -26.87 17.31 -23.85
CA ARG A 175 -25.97 16.33 -23.24
C ARG A 175 -25.85 16.52 -21.73
N THR A 176 -25.87 17.75 -21.24
CA THR A 176 -25.88 18.05 -19.80
C THR A 176 -27.13 17.46 -19.13
N LYS A 177 -28.33 17.69 -19.70
CA LYS A 177 -29.57 17.06 -19.23
C LYS A 177 -29.46 15.53 -19.22
N PHE A 178 -28.87 14.93 -20.26
CA PHE A 178 -28.65 13.49 -20.31
C PHE A 178 -27.74 13.02 -19.16
N ILE A 179 -26.63 13.71 -18.90
CA ILE A 179 -25.70 13.36 -17.81
C ILE A 179 -26.45 13.45 -16.49
N ILE A 180 -26.99 14.62 -16.13
CA ILE A 180 -27.71 14.84 -14.87
C ILE A 180 -28.85 13.83 -14.66
N ARG A 181 -29.62 13.52 -15.70
CA ARG A 181 -30.74 12.57 -15.59
C ARG A 181 -30.28 11.14 -15.31
N ASN A 182 -29.17 10.71 -15.92
CA ASN A 182 -28.70 9.32 -15.86
C ASN A 182 -27.64 9.08 -14.77
N SER A 183 -27.05 10.14 -14.21
CA SER A 183 -26.07 10.06 -13.13
C SER A 183 -26.67 9.59 -11.82
N LEU A 184 -25.82 9.05 -10.96
CA LEU A 184 -26.17 8.67 -9.59
C LEU A 184 -25.90 9.84 -8.65
N PHE A 185 -26.91 10.26 -7.90
CA PHE A 185 -26.78 11.27 -6.87
C PHE A 185 -26.66 10.57 -5.52
N VAL A 186 -25.69 10.98 -4.71
CA VAL A 186 -25.45 10.42 -3.37
C VAL A 186 -25.48 11.56 -2.36
N VAL A 187 -26.32 11.41 -1.33
CA VAL A 187 -26.45 12.38 -0.23
C VAL A 187 -26.18 11.68 1.09
N ILE A 188 -25.12 12.06 1.80
CA ILE A 188 -24.76 11.54 3.12
C ILE A 188 -24.57 12.71 4.09
N CYS A 189 -25.51 12.90 5.01
CA CYS A 189 -25.48 14.01 5.96
C CYS A 189 -26.34 13.68 7.19
N GLY A 190 -26.22 14.45 8.27
CA GLY A 190 -27.06 14.33 9.47
C GLY A 190 -26.30 13.96 10.74
N SER A 191 -25.14 13.33 10.63
CA SER A 191 -24.33 12.91 11.79
C SER A 191 -23.91 14.10 12.64
N ASN A 192 -23.50 15.20 12.00
CA ASN A 192 -23.06 16.42 12.65
C ASN A 192 -24.21 17.14 13.37
N ASP A 193 -25.42 17.13 12.81
CA ASP A 193 -26.58 17.77 13.46
C ASP A 193 -26.91 17.11 14.80
N ILE A 194 -26.82 15.78 14.88
CA ILE A 194 -27.10 15.06 16.13
C ILE A 194 -25.92 15.22 17.10
N ALA A 195 -24.68 14.96 16.65
CA ALA A 195 -23.50 14.96 17.53
C ALA A 195 -23.07 16.36 17.96
N ASN A 196 -22.89 17.28 17.01
CA ASN A 196 -22.21 18.56 17.22
C ASN A 196 -23.18 19.73 17.45
N ASP A 197 -24.46 19.58 17.10
CA ASP A 197 -25.49 20.60 17.36
C ASP A 197 -26.38 20.14 18.54
N PHE A 198 -27.27 19.17 18.32
CA PHE A 198 -28.27 18.79 19.32
C PHE A 198 -27.67 18.32 20.65
N PHE A 199 -26.65 17.45 20.66
CA PHE A 199 -26.08 16.94 21.91
C PHE A 199 -24.94 17.76 22.49
N ALA A 200 -24.22 18.53 21.68
CA ALA A 200 -23.08 19.32 22.13
C ALA A 200 -23.45 20.77 22.51
N LEU A 201 -24.58 21.31 22.02
CA LEU A 201 -24.97 22.70 22.26
C LEU A 201 -26.24 22.80 23.12
N PRO A 202 -26.11 23.16 24.41
CA PRO A 202 -27.25 23.32 25.31
C PRO A 202 -28.38 24.23 24.78
N PRO A 203 -28.11 25.35 24.08
CA PRO A 203 -29.19 26.19 23.54
C PRO A 203 -30.13 25.47 22.57
N VAL A 204 -29.67 24.46 21.83
CA VAL A 204 -30.53 23.71 20.90
C VAL A 204 -31.51 22.83 21.65
N GLN A 205 -31.07 22.22 22.76
CA GLN A 205 -31.92 21.38 23.63
C GLN A 205 -32.98 22.18 24.40
N LEU A 206 -32.83 23.50 24.52
CA LEU A 206 -33.85 24.38 25.10
C LEU A 206 -35.01 24.65 24.13
N ILE A 207 -34.76 24.53 22.82
CA ILE A 207 -35.72 24.87 21.76
C ILE A 207 -36.35 23.60 21.19
N TYR A 208 -35.58 22.52 21.07
CA TYR A 208 -36.01 21.27 20.47
C TYR A 208 -35.82 20.09 21.42
N ASP A 209 -36.75 19.15 21.35
CA ASP A 209 -36.53 17.79 21.81
C ASP A 209 -36.00 16.90 20.67
N VAL A 210 -35.59 15.67 20.98
CA VAL A 210 -35.04 14.74 19.97
C VAL A 210 -36.04 14.52 18.84
N ALA A 211 -37.33 14.41 19.15
CA ALA A 211 -38.35 14.10 18.15
C ALA A 211 -38.54 15.25 17.17
N SER A 212 -38.68 16.48 17.65
CA SER A 212 -38.85 17.69 16.83
C SER A 212 -37.60 18.03 16.04
N PHE A 213 -36.40 17.90 16.64
CA PHE A 213 -35.15 18.15 15.93
C PHE A 213 -34.91 17.15 14.80
N THR A 214 -35.08 15.85 15.05
CA THR A 214 -34.94 14.81 14.01
C THR A 214 -36.02 14.89 12.93
N ALA A 215 -37.21 15.41 13.25
CA ALA A 215 -38.22 15.73 12.24
C ALA A 215 -37.75 16.87 11.32
N LEU A 216 -37.23 17.96 11.89
CA LEU A 216 -36.66 19.07 11.13
C LEU A 216 -35.54 18.60 10.18
N MET A 217 -34.63 17.77 10.67
CA MET A 217 -33.58 17.19 9.83
C MET A 217 -34.15 16.38 8.67
N ALA A 218 -35.12 15.49 8.93
CA ALA A 218 -35.74 14.65 7.92
C ALA A 218 -36.54 15.49 6.89
N ASP A 219 -37.16 16.58 7.32
CA ASP A 219 -37.86 17.52 6.44
C ASP A 219 -36.89 18.31 5.56
N ASN A 220 -35.76 18.75 6.10
CA ASN A 220 -34.71 19.39 5.31
C ASN A 220 -34.10 18.43 4.28
N ALA A 221 -33.88 17.17 4.64
CA ALA A 221 -33.44 16.12 3.72
C ALA A 221 -34.46 15.89 2.59
N ARG A 222 -35.75 15.82 2.94
CA ARG A 222 -36.86 15.74 1.97
C ARG A 222 -36.88 16.93 1.01
N SER A 223 -36.73 18.15 1.54
CA SER A 223 -36.65 19.36 0.72
C SER A 223 -35.45 19.32 -0.23
N PHE A 224 -34.28 18.92 0.28
CA PHE A 224 -33.06 18.82 -0.52
C PHE A 224 -33.20 17.82 -1.68
N ALA A 225 -33.77 16.64 -1.41
CA ALA A 225 -34.06 15.63 -2.43
C ALA A 225 -35.02 16.15 -3.51
N THR A 226 -36.05 16.88 -3.09
CA THR A 226 -37.01 17.52 -4.01
C THR A 226 -36.33 18.56 -4.89
N THR A 227 -35.42 19.35 -4.33
CA THR A 227 -34.62 20.33 -5.07
C THR A 227 -33.69 19.65 -6.09
N LEU A 228 -32.96 18.59 -5.72
CA LEU A 228 -32.15 17.82 -6.67
C LEU A 228 -32.98 17.26 -7.81
N HIS A 229 -34.16 16.72 -7.52
CA HIS A 229 -35.10 16.27 -8.53
C HIS A 229 -35.52 17.42 -9.48
N GLY A 230 -35.74 18.63 -8.93
CA GLY A 230 -36.00 19.85 -9.69
C GLY A 230 -34.88 20.22 -10.67
N TYR A 231 -33.61 19.98 -10.31
CA TYR A 231 -32.46 20.15 -11.22
C TYR A 231 -32.32 19.05 -12.29
N GLY A 232 -33.14 17.99 -12.22
CA GLY A 232 -33.14 16.91 -13.21
C GLY A 232 -32.59 15.58 -12.70
N ALA A 233 -32.17 15.48 -11.43
CA ALA A 233 -31.71 14.22 -10.86
C ALA A 233 -32.85 13.20 -10.83
N ARG A 234 -32.58 11.95 -11.23
CA ARG A 234 -33.58 10.85 -11.23
C ARG A 234 -33.14 9.60 -10.49
N ARG A 235 -31.86 9.46 -10.14
CA ARG A 235 -31.35 8.34 -9.34
C ARG A 235 -30.66 8.92 -8.12
N ILE A 236 -31.34 8.93 -6.98
CA ILE A 236 -30.88 9.63 -5.79
C ILE A 236 -30.86 8.65 -4.62
N LEU A 237 -29.69 8.47 -4.03
CA LEU A 237 -29.47 7.69 -2.81
C LEU A 237 -29.31 8.64 -1.64
N ILE A 238 -30.09 8.43 -0.58
CA ILE A 238 -30.03 9.22 0.63
C ILE A 238 -29.73 8.30 1.81
N PHE A 239 -28.57 8.52 2.42
CA PHE A 239 -28.05 7.65 3.46
C PHE A 239 -28.52 8.10 4.84
N GLY A 240 -28.85 7.15 5.70
CA GLY A 240 -29.14 7.41 7.11
C GLY A 240 -27.90 7.80 7.91
N ALA A 241 -28.12 8.28 9.14
CA ALA A 241 -27.05 8.47 10.10
C ALA A 241 -26.49 7.11 10.59
N PRO A 242 -25.17 6.96 10.74
CA PRO A 242 -24.54 5.78 11.34
C PRO A 242 -24.82 5.71 12.86
N PRO A 243 -24.40 4.65 13.58
CA PRO A 243 -24.50 4.58 15.04
C PRO A 243 -23.50 5.54 15.71
N ILE A 244 -23.78 6.86 15.66
CA ILE A 244 -22.85 7.89 16.11
C ILE A 244 -22.48 7.76 17.59
N GLY A 245 -23.37 7.23 18.43
CA GLY A 245 -23.10 7.02 19.85
C GLY A 245 -21.96 6.04 20.09
N CYS A 246 -21.61 5.23 19.10
CA CYS A 246 -20.48 4.31 19.14
C CYS A 246 -19.18 4.89 18.56
N VAL A 247 -19.22 6.10 17.97
CA VAL A 247 -18.01 6.77 17.45
C VAL A 247 -17.07 7.07 18.62
N PRO A 248 -15.74 6.85 18.49
CA PRO A 248 -14.78 7.03 19.58
C PRO A 248 -14.85 8.38 20.31
N SER A 249 -15.06 9.48 19.59
CA SER A 249 -15.23 10.82 20.20
C SER A 249 -16.48 10.91 21.06
N GLN A 250 -17.61 10.33 20.62
CA GLN A 250 -18.87 10.36 21.36
C GLN A 250 -18.84 9.45 22.58
N ARG A 251 -18.17 8.29 22.47
CA ARG A 251 -17.87 7.41 23.61
C ARG A 251 -17.06 8.13 24.68
N THR A 252 -16.09 8.94 24.28
CA THR A 252 -15.28 9.74 25.22
C THR A 252 -16.10 10.83 25.90
N VAL A 253 -16.92 11.55 25.15
CA VAL A 253 -17.67 12.69 25.68
C VAL A 253 -18.84 12.24 26.57
N ALA A 254 -19.51 11.13 26.26
CA ALA A 254 -20.76 10.76 26.92
C ALA A 254 -20.93 9.26 27.23
N GLY A 255 -19.93 8.41 26.97
CA GLY A 255 -19.96 6.95 27.21
C GLY A 255 -19.52 6.52 28.62
N GLY A 256 -19.26 7.49 29.52
CA GLY A 256 -18.79 7.23 30.87
C GLY A 256 -17.35 6.71 30.95
N PRO A 257 -16.90 6.25 32.14
CA PRO A 257 -15.52 5.79 32.35
C PRO A 257 -15.12 4.59 31.48
N THR A 258 -16.10 3.77 31.08
CA THR A 258 -15.93 2.59 30.21
C THR A 258 -15.91 2.95 28.73
N ARG A 259 -16.22 4.21 28.36
CA ARG A 259 -16.34 4.66 26.97
C ARG A 259 -17.32 3.80 26.17
N ASP A 260 -18.45 3.43 26.76
CA ASP A 260 -19.47 2.62 26.10
C ASP A 260 -20.20 3.39 24.99
N CYS A 261 -20.89 2.68 24.09
CA CYS A 261 -21.76 3.33 23.12
C CYS A 261 -22.85 4.15 23.84
N VAL A 262 -23.04 5.39 23.42
CA VAL A 262 -24.02 6.30 24.02
C VAL A 262 -25.42 5.99 23.49
N VAL A 263 -26.21 5.25 24.28
CA VAL A 263 -27.55 4.77 23.90
C VAL A 263 -28.45 5.91 23.40
N ARG A 264 -28.54 7.01 24.13
CA ARG A 264 -29.38 8.16 23.75
C ARG A 264 -28.99 8.81 22.41
N PHE A 265 -27.72 8.75 22.01
CA PHE A 265 -27.28 9.28 20.71
C PHE A 265 -27.68 8.33 19.60
N ASN A 266 -27.47 7.03 19.81
CA ASN A 266 -27.89 5.98 18.88
C ASN A 266 -29.41 5.95 18.69
N ASP A 267 -30.19 6.19 19.75
CA ASP A 267 -31.65 6.25 19.63
C ASP A 267 -32.10 7.49 18.85
N ALA A 268 -31.44 8.64 19.01
CA ALA A 268 -31.68 9.80 18.15
C ALA A 268 -31.38 9.50 16.66
N CYS A 269 -30.29 8.77 16.36
CA CYS A 269 -30.01 8.32 15.00
C CYS A 269 -31.10 7.40 14.45
N LYS A 270 -31.59 6.42 15.23
CA LYS A 270 -32.68 5.53 14.80
C LYS A 270 -33.98 6.30 14.53
N ILE A 271 -34.32 7.25 15.40
CA ILE A 271 -35.51 8.11 15.22
C ILE A 271 -35.37 8.94 13.95
N PHE A 272 -34.22 9.58 13.74
CA PHE A 272 -33.92 10.32 12.50
C PHE A 272 -34.04 9.41 11.28
N ASN A 273 -33.40 8.24 11.29
CA ASN A 273 -33.40 7.29 10.19
C ASN A 273 -34.80 6.79 9.84
N THR A 274 -35.64 6.52 10.85
CA THR A 274 -37.04 6.14 10.63
C THR A 274 -37.83 7.27 9.96
N LYS A 275 -37.66 8.52 10.41
CA LYS A 275 -38.32 9.68 9.81
C LYS A 275 -37.81 9.97 8.40
N LEU A 276 -36.50 9.84 8.19
CA LEU A 276 -35.86 10.01 6.89
C LEU A 276 -36.39 8.97 5.91
N SER A 277 -36.37 7.69 6.27
CA SER A 277 -36.93 6.60 5.44
C SER A 277 -38.39 6.86 5.09
N ALA A 278 -39.24 7.25 6.06
CA ALA A 278 -40.64 7.58 5.79
C ALA A 278 -40.81 8.77 4.84
N ASN A 279 -40.00 9.82 4.99
CA ASN A 279 -40.00 10.99 4.10
C ASN A 279 -39.55 10.64 2.69
N ILE A 280 -38.52 9.80 2.55
CA ILE A 280 -38.00 9.34 1.26
C ILE A 280 -39.01 8.42 0.56
N ASP A 281 -39.64 7.51 1.29
CA ASP A 281 -40.71 6.64 0.77
C ASP A 281 -41.95 7.45 0.36
N GLY A 282 -42.27 8.53 1.09
CA GLY A 282 -43.32 9.46 0.70
C GLY A 282 -43.00 10.19 -0.61
N LEU A 283 -41.76 10.67 -0.75
CA LEU A 283 -41.29 11.31 -1.98
C LEU A 283 -41.24 10.36 -3.16
N SER A 284 -40.77 9.13 -2.99
CA SER A 284 -40.67 8.15 -4.09
C SER A 284 -42.02 7.80 -4.70
N ARG A 285 -43.11 7.92 -3.92
CA ARG A 285 -44.50 7.77 -4.42
C ARG A 285 -45.05 9.02 -5.10
N THR A 286 -44.49 10.20 -4.81
CA THR A 286 -45.01 11.49 -5.28
C THR A 286 -44.23 12.01 -6.49
N LEU A 287 -42.91 11.85 -6.49
CA LEU A 287 -42.03 12.25 -7.58
C LEU A 287 -42.10 11.19 -8.68
N GLN A 288 -42.78 11.53 -9.76
CA GLN A 288 -42.81 10.69 -10.96
C GLN A 288 -41.42 10.62 -11.59
N ASP A 289 -41.11 9.49 -12.23
CA ASP A 289 -39.90 9.30 -13.05
C ASP A 289 -38.57 9.35 -12.27
N ALA A 290 -38.60 9.30 -10.92
CA ALA A 290 -37.43 9.24 -10.06
C ALA A 290 -37.33 7.93 -9.27
N THR A 291 -36.12 7.37 -9.19
CA THR A 291 -35.73 6.35 -8.23
C THR A 291 -35.02 7.03 -7.07
N LEU A 292 -35.74 7.20 -5.97
CA LEU A 292 -35.23 7.77 -4.72
C LEU A 292 -35.19 6.67 -3.66
N LEU A 293 -33.99 6.36 -3.16
CA LEU A 293 -33.78 5.26 -2.20
C LEU A 293 -33.17 5.77 -0.91
N TYR A 294 -33.77 5.35 0.20
CA TYR A 294 -33.14 5.41 1.52
C TYR A 294 -32.14 4.26 1.66
N ILE A 295 -30.93 4.55 2.12
CA ILE A 295 -29.89 3.56 2.38
C ILE A 295 -29.60 3.49 3.87
N ASP A 296 -29.88 2.34 4.49
CA ASP A 296 -29.54 2.07 5.87
C ASP A 296 -28.06 1.69 6.00
N ILE A 297 -27.28 2.59 6.59
CA ILE A 297 -25.90 2.29 7.01
C ILE A 297 -25.79 2.04 8.51
N TYR A 298 -26.85 2.28 9.28
CA TYR A 298 -26.81 2.15 10.73
C TYR A 298 -26.61 0.69 11.13
N THR A 299 -27.45 -0.20 10.60
CA THR A 299 -27.45 -1.62 10.95
C THR A 299 -26.12 -2.32 10.61
N PRO A 300 -25.61 -2.26 9.36
CA PRO A 300 -24.37 -2.93 9.02
C PRO A 300 -23.14 -2.37 9.76
N LEU A 301 -23.09 -1.05 9.99
CA LEU A 301 -21.98 -0.45 10.76
C LEU A 301 -22.06 -0.80 12.24
N LEU A 302 -23.27 -0.88 12.82
CA LEU A 302 -23.41 -1.32 14.20
C LEU A 302 -22.99 -2.79 14.36
N ASP A 303 -23.36 -3.66 13.43
CA ASP A 303 -22.92 -5.05 13.45
C ASP A 303 -21.39 -5.17 13.37
N LEU A 304 -20.75 -4.43 12.47
CA LEU A 304 -19.28 -4.36 12.40
C LEU A 304 -18.66 -3.89 13.73
N ILE A 305 -19.24 -2.87 14.36
CA ILE A 305 -18.72 -2.33 15.63
C ILE A 305 -18.83 -3.36 16.76
N LEU A 306 -19.94 -4.10 16.81
CA LEU A 306 -20.22 -5.09 17.87
C LEU A 306 -19.52 -6.43 17.60
N ASN A 307 -19.30 -6.77 16.34
CA ASN A 307 -18.70 -8.04 15.88
C ASN A 307 -17.44 -7.84 15.03
N PRO A 308 -16.46 -7.03 15.46
CA PRO A 308 -15.37 -6.57 14.58
C PRO A 308 -14.49 -7.69 14.03
N GLN A 309 -14.32 -8.77 14.80
CA GLN A 309 -13.51 -9.92 14.39
C GLN A 309 -14.10 -10.66 13.18
N GLN A 310 -15.42 -10.65 12.99
CA GLN A 310 -16.07 -11.25 11.81
C GLN A 310 -15.68 -10.51 10.52
N TYR A 311 -15.36 -9.23 10.65
CA TYR A 311 -14.98 -8.34 9.56
C TYR A 311 -13.45 -8.14 9.47
N GLY A 312 -12.66 -8.87 10.28
CA GLY A 312 -11.21 -8.78 10.31
C GLY A 312 -10.65 -7.60 11.11
N PHE A 313 -11.47 -6.89 11.90
CA PHE A 313 -11.03 -5.80 12.76
C PHE A 313 -10.70 -6.29 14.18
N LYS A 314 -9.54 -5.90 14.69
CA LYS A 314 -9.14 -6.17 16.09
C LYS A 314 -9.72 -5.16 17.08
N VAL A 315 -9.91 -3.92 16.64
CA VAL A 315 -10.33 -2.79 17.48
C VAL A 315 -11.44 -2.03 16.74
N SER A 316 -12.56 -1.79 17.43
CA SER A 316 -13.72 -1.05 16.87
C SER A 316 -14.16 0.16 17.69
N ASN A 317 -13.49 0.41 18.83
CA ASN A 317 -13.90 1.41 19.82
C ASN A 317 -12.86 2.52 20.05
N LYS A 318 -11.81 2.57 19.24
CA LYS A 318 -10.74 3.59 19.27
C LYS A 318 -10.38 3.98 17.84
N GLY A 319 -10.00 5.24 17.62
CA GLY A 319 -9.43 5.65 16.33
C GLY A 319 -7.95 5.25 16.19
N CYS A 320 -7.48 5.10 14.94
CA CYS A 320 -6.09 4.75 14.64
C CYS A 320 -5.12 5.93 14.85
N CYS A 321 -5.62 7.16 14.88
CA CYS A 321 -4.84 8.36 15.15
C CYS A 321 -5.56 9.23 16.16
N GLY A 322 -4.84 10.18 16.78
CA GLY A 322 -5.40 11.09 17.77
C GLY A 322 -4.95 10.78 19.19
N THR A 323 -5.65 11.34 20.17
CA THR A 323 -5.29 11.13 21.59
C THR A 323 -5.65 9.73 22.12
N GLY A 324 -6.18 8.85 21.25
CA GLY A 324 -6.84 7.59 21.63
C GLY A 324 -8.20 7.77 22.33
N LEU A 325 -8.64 9.03 22.49
CA LEU A 325 -9.92 9.44 23.08
C LEU A 325 -10.74 10.33 22.14
N ILE A 326 -10.08 11.27 21.45
CA ILE A 326 -10.70 12.10 20.41
C ILE A 326 -9.79 12.05 19.18
N GLU A 327 -10.31 11.41 18.15
CA GLU A 327 -9.57 10.93 16.98
C GLU A 327 -10.07 11.60 15.68
N VAL A 328 -10.15 12.94 15.68
CA VAL A 328 -10.68 13.73 14.56
C VAL A 328 -9.87 15.01 14.32
N THR A 329 -9.84 15.45 13.06
CA THR A 329 -9.23 16.70 12.58
C THR A 329 -7.85 16.95 13.17
N ALA A 330 -7.59 18.14 13.73
CA ALA A 330 -6.28 18.57 14.21
C ALA A 330 -5.71 17.68 15.33
N LEU A 331 -6.56 16.93 16.04
CA LEU A 331 -6.09 16.00 17.06
C LEU A 331 -5.48 14.74 16.45
N CYS A 332 -5.91 14.33 15.25
CA CYS A 332 -5.29 13.28 14.46
C CYS A 332 -4.23 13.90 13.54
N ASN A 333 -2.97 13.78 13.92
CA ASN A 333 -1.83 14.40 13.25
C ASN A 333 -0.59 13.49 13.34
N ASN A 334 0.51 13.88 12.69
CA ASN A 334 1.74 13.09 12.64
C ASN A 334 2.32 12.70 14.01
N TYR A 335 2.01 13.43 15.09
CA TYR A 335 2.51 13.13 16.43
C TYR A 335 1.62 12.13 17.18
N THR A 336 0.40 11.94 16.71
CA THR A 336 -0.67 11.18 17.37
C THR A 336 -1.18 10.03 16.50
N ALA A 337 -0.59 9.84 15.32
CA ALA A 337 -0.84 8.68 14.48
C ALA A 337 -0.29 7.43 15.19
N THR A 338 -1.18 6.59 15.73
CA THR A 338 -0.85 5.28 16.26
C THR A 338 -1.16 4.23 15.20
N THR A 339 -0.39 4.19 14.12
CA THR A 339 -0.44 2.99 13.27
C THR A 339 0.92 2.71 12.63
N THR A 340 1.61 1.72 13.19
CA THR A 340 2.11 0.60 12.40
C THR A 340 0.89 -0.16 11.88
N THR A 341 0.57 -0.01 10.60
CA THR A 341 -0.34 -0.93 9.91
C THR A 341 0.48 -2.16 9.53
N ASN A 342 0.17 -3.33 10.08
CA ASN A 342 0.56 -4.58 9.44
C ASN A 342 -0.28 -4.66 8.16
N ALA A 343 0.28 -4.40 6.99
CA ALA A 343 -0.45 -4.55 5.75
C ALA A 343 -0.58 -6.06 5.48
N LEU A 344 -1.70 -6.63 5.94
CA LEU A 344 -2.07 -7.97 5.52
C LEU A 344 -2.40 -7.92 4.02
N VAL A 345 -1.48 -8.35 3.17
CA VAL A 345 -1.66 -8.54 1.73
C VAL A 345 -2.92 -9.38 1.52
N LYS A 346 -4.00 -8.75 1.05
CA LYS A 346 -5.25 -9.44 0.73
C LYS A 346 -5.09 -10.20 -0.58
N LEU A 347 -4.88 -11.51 -0.48
CA LEU A 347 -4.88 -12.40 -1.63
C LEU A 347 -6.28 -12.45 -2.28
N PRO A 348 -6.38 -12.62 -3.61
CA PRO A 348 -7.66 -12.82 -4.28
C PRO A 348 -8.46 -14.00 -3.70
N PRO A 349 -9.81 -13.97 -3.74
CA PRO A 349 -10.62 -15.12 -3.34
C PRO A 349 -10.15 -16.39 -4.05
N ASN A 350 -9.90 -17.46 -3.30
CA ASN A 350 -9.34 -18.76 -3.74
C ASN A 350 -7.82 -18.79 -4.03
N LYS A 351 -7.06 -17.74 -3.68
CA LYS A 351 -5.60 -17.79 -3.66
C LYS A 351 -5.08 -17.84 -2.24
N THR A 352 -4.28 -18.85 -1.94
CA THR A 352 -3.56 -18.99 -0.67
C THR A 352 -2.07 -19.07 -0.94
N ILE A 353 -1.28 -18.53 -0.03
CA ILE A 353 0.16 -18.80 0.08
C ILE A 353 0.32 -19.59 1.39
N PRO A 354 0.47 -20.92 1.33
CA PRO A 354 0.52 -21.75 2.53
C PRO A 354 1.83 -21.57 3.30
N ALA A 355 2.94 -21.30 2.61
CA ALA A 355 4.25 -21.10 3.24
C ALA A 355 5.13 -20.08 2.50
N VAL A 356 6.12 -19.54 3.23
CA VAL A 356 7.25 -18.78 2.65
C VAL A 356 8.52 -19.60 2.85
N ILE A 357 9.17 -19.96 1.75
CA ILE A 357 10.35 -20.84 1.72
C ILE A 357 11.54 -20.03 1.21
N VAL A 358 12.56 -19.86 2.04
CA VAL A 358 13.60 -18.85 1.83
C VAL A 358 14.98 -19.48 1.63
N PHE A 359 15.73 -18.96 0.67
CA PHE A 359 17.12 -19.32 0.38
C PHE A 359 17.95 -18.05 0.26
N GLY A 360 19.23 -18.13 0.59
CA GLY A 360 20.08 -16.95 0.46
C GLY A 360 21.23 -16.83 1.44
N ASP A 361 21.57 -15.58 1.71
CA ASP A 361 22.66 -15.16 2.57
C ASP A 361 22.17 -14.52 3.88
N SER A 362 23.05 -13.73 4.53
CA SER A 362 22.82 -13.06 5.82
C SER A 362 21.61 -12.14 5.82
N ILE A 363 21.17 -11.60 4.68
CA ILE A 363 20.03 -10.67 4.60
C ILE A 363 18.73 -11.36 5.07
N VAL A 364 18.62 -12.68 4.88
CA VAL A 364 17.40 -13.46 5.15
C VAL A 364 17.66 -14.71 5.99
N ASP A 365 18.81 -14.76 6.67
CA ASP A 365 19.17 -15.81 7.62
C ASP A 365 18.52 -15.53 8.98
N ALA A 366 17.92 -16.58 9.56
CA ALA A 366 17.25 -16.55 10.85
C ALA A 366 17.97 -17.36 11.94
N GLY A 367 19.20 -17.84 11.68
CA GLY A 367 20.01 -18.61 12.63
C GLY A 367 20.58 -19.93 12.12
N ASN A 368 20.62 -20.18 10.79
CA ASN A 368 21.19 -21.45 10.29
C ASN A 368 22.70 -21.59 10.52
N ASN A 369 23.36 -20.50 10.94
CA ASN A 369 24.80 -20.45 11.23
C ASN A 369 25.13 -20.71 12.72
N ASP A 370 24.12 -20.81 13.59
CA ASP A 370 24.30 -20.72 15.05
C ASP A 370 25.16 -21.82 15.67
N ASP A 371 25.03 -23.04 15.15
CA ASP A 371 25.72 -24.24 15.60
C ASP A 371 27.02 -24.53 14.81
N ILE A 372 27.36 -23.70 13.82
CA ILE A 372 28.57 -23.88 13.00
C ILE A 372 29.78 -23.29 13.74
N ILE A 373 30.45 -24.10 14.55
CA ILE A 373 31.55 -23.67 15.45
C ILE A 373 32.66 -22.87 14.75
N LYS A 374 32.95 -23.16 13.47
CA LYS A 374 34.05 -22.54 12.72
C LYS A 374 33.66 -21.29 11.93
N THR A 375 32.37 -20.93 11.87
CA THR A 375 31.93 -19.77 11.09
C THR A 375 32.17 -18.48 11.86
N LEU A 376 32.61 -17.44 11.16
CA LEU A 376 32.62 -16.07 11.68
C LEU A 376 31.31 -15.34 11.39
N ALA A 377 30.48 -15.87 10.50
CA ALA A 377 29.18 -15.31 10.13
C ALA A 377 28.10 -15.81 11.10
N ARG A 378 28.19 -15.47 12.38
CA ARG A 378 27.19 -15.82 13.39
C ARG A 378 26.78 -14.58 14.18
N CYS A 379 25.49 -14.45 14.46
CA CYS A 379 24.87 -13.28 15.09
C CYS A 379 23.90 -13.67 16.22
N ASN A 380 24.11 -14.81 16.89
CA ASN A 380 23.26 -15.29 17.99
C ASN A 380 23.72 -14.80 19.37
N TYR A 381 24.20 -13.54 19.40
CA TYR A 381 24.62 -12.85 20.62
C TYR A 381 24.23 -11.37 20.53
N PRO A 382 24.03 -10.69 21.67
CA PRO A 382 23.70 -9.26 21.67
C PRO A 382 24.80 -8.39 21.02
N PRO A 383 24.44 -7.28 20.35
CA PRO A 383 23.14 -6.61 20.36
C PRO A 383 22.15 -7.10 19.27
N TYR A 384 22.49 -8.14 18.51
CA TYR A 384 21.56 -8.72 17.55
C TYR A 384 20.27 -9.18 18.24
N GLY A 385 19.12 -9.03 17.56
CA GLY A 385 17.82 -9.41 18.11
C GLY A 385 17.32 -8.59 19.31
N ILE A 386 17.95 -7.47 19.66
CA ILE A 386 17.50 -6.60 20.78
C ILE A 386 16.05 -6.10 20.63
N ASP A 387 15.60 -5.88 19.39
CA ASP A 387 14.24 -5.48 19.02
C ASP A 387 13.42 -6.67 18.46
N PHE A 388 13.99 -7.88 18.43
CA PHE A 388 13.27 -9.09 18.08
C PHE A 388 12.50 -9.63 19.28
N ASP A 389 11.53 -10.53 19.05
CA ASP A 389 10.61 -11.02 20.10
C ASP A 389 11.37 -11.49 21.36
N GLY A 390 11.11 -10.82 22.49
CA GLY A 390 11.75 -11.10 23.77
C GLY A 390 13.19 -10.60 23.91
N GLY A 391 13.71 -9.83 22.95
CA GLY A 391 15.09 -9.34 22.92
C GLY A 391 16.12 -10.46 22.71
N VAL A 392 15.71 -11.57 22.08
CA VAL A 392 16.52 -12.79 21.98
C VAL A 392 17.31 -12.78 20.65
N PRO A 393 18.65 -12.91 20.70
CA PRO A 393 19.45 -13.04 19.49
C PRO A 393 19.28 -14.43 18.88
N THR A 394 18.48 -14.55 17.83
CA THR A 394 18.23 -15.84 17.16
C THR A 394 19.22 -16.16 16.04
N GLY A 395 20.26 -15.34 15.83
CA GLY A 395 21.15 -15.49 14.67
C GLY A 395 20.78 -14.65 13.45
N ARG A 396 19.71 -13.85 13.51
CA ARG A 396 19.39 -12.82 12.51
C ARG A 396 20.48 -11.75 12.46
N PHE A 397 20.88 -11.34 11.25
CA PHE A 397 21.89 -10.29 11.03
C PHE A 397 21.31 -8.87 11.18
N SER A 398 20.41 -8.70 12.14
CA SER A 398 19.61 -7.51 12.40
C SER A 398 19.39 -7.33 13.90
N ASN A 399 19.12 -6.10 14.34
CA ASN A 399 18.59 -5.82 15.66
C ASN A 399 17.20 -6.43 15.87
N GLY A 400 16.43 -6.70 14.82
CA GLY A 400 15.05 -7.20 14.88
C GLY A 400 14.73 -8.22 13.79
N LYS A 401 13.55 -8.07 13.18
CA LYS A 401 13.09 -8.89 12.06
C LYS A 401 13.98 -8.73 10.83
N VAL A 402 14.13 -9.79 10.04
CA VAL A 402 14.72 -9.73 8.68
C VAL A 402 13.60 -9.53 7.63
N PRO A 403 13.89 -9.08 6.40
CA PRO A 403 12.86 -8.74 5.42
C PRO A 403 11.82 -9.85 5.14
N THR A 404 12.24 -11.11 5.23
CA THR A 404 11.36 -12.25 5.01
C THR A 404 10.39 -12.51 6.17
N ASP A 405 10.72 -12.10 7.39
CA ASP A 405 9.79 -12.11 8.52
C ASP A 405 8.66 -11.11 8.28
N ILE A 406 9.02 -9.90 7.85
CA ILE A 406 8.07 -8.83 7.53
C ILE A 406 7.14 -9.34 6.42
N ILE A 407 7.69 -9.88 5.34
CA ILE A 407 6.87 -10.41 4.24
C ILE A 407 5.94 -11.54 4.70
N ALA A 408 6.42 -12.50 5.51
CA ALA A 408 5.56 -13.58 6.01
C ALA A 408 4.43 -13.07 6.92
N GLU A 409 4.72 -12.06 7.74
CA GLU A 409 3.73 -11.40 8.60
C GLU A 409 2.70 -10.63 7.76
N GLU A 410 3.14 -9.89 6.75
CA GLU A 410 2.30 -9.15 5.81
C GLU A 410 1.45 -10.09 4.95
N TYR A 411 1.88 -11.33 4.66
CA TYR A 411 0.99 -12.32 4.04
C TYR A 411 0.04 -13.02 5.04
N GLY A 412 0.13 -12.70 6.33
CA GLY A 412 -0.66 -13.32 7.39
C GLY A 412 -0.33 -14.79 7.64
N ILE A 413 0.86 -15.23 7.25
CA ILE A 413 1.28 -16.63 7.33
C ILE A 413 1.81 -16.95 8.72
N LYS A 414 2.76 -16.15 9.21
CA LYS A 414 3.37 -16.27 10.55
C LYS A 414 4.10 -14.98 10.93
N PRO A 415 4.29 -14.67 12.23
CA PRO A 415 4.95 -13.44 12.67
C PRO A 415 6.45 -13.37 12.34
N SER A 416 7.12 -14.52 12.18
CA SER A 416 8.53 -14.61 11.79
C SER A 416 8.85 -16.00 11.22
N ILE A 417 9.86 -16.10 10.35
CA ILE A 417 10.29 -17.34 9.71
C ILE A 417 11.45 -17.97 10.51
N PRO A 418 11.33 -19.20 11.01
CA PRO A 418 12.42 -19.85 11.73
C PRO A 418 13.49 -20.43 10.78
N ALA A 419 14.70 -20.57 11.30
CA ALA A 419 15.77 -21.29 10.61
C ALA A 419 15.47 -22.79 10.57
N TYR A 420 15.69 -23.44 9.42
CA TYR A 420 15.48 -24.89 9.31
C TYR A 420 16.38 -25.70 10.26
N ARG A 421 17.54 -25.16 10.65
CA ARG A 421 18.48 -25.80 11.59
C ARG A 421 18.28 -25.39 13.05
N ASP A 422 17.22 -24.65 13.39
CA ASP A 422 16.91 -24.32 14.78
C ASP A 422 16.62 -25.61 15.58
N PRO A 423 17.33 -25.89 16.69
CA PRO A 423 17.08 -27.06 17.51
C PRO A 423 15.67 -27.09 18.14
N ASN A 424 14.99 -25.95 18.21
CA ASN A 424 13.63 -25.83 18.74
C ASN A 424 12.56 -25.75 17.64
N LEU A 425 12.93 -25.98 16.38
CA LEU A 425 12.01 -25.96 15.24
C LEU A 425 10.88 -26.97 15.45
N LYS A 426 9.63 -26.51 15.37
CA LYS A 426 8.47 -27.37 15.55
C LYS A 426 7.98 -27.93 14.22
N PRO A 427 7.34 -29.12 14.19
CA PRO A 427 6.79 -29.67 12.95
C PRO A 427 5.84 -28.69 12.23
N GLU A 428 4.97 -28.00 12.96
CA GLU A 428 4.02 -27.03 12.41
C GLU A 428 4.68 -25.85 11.68
N ASP A 429 5.93 -25.51 12.04
CA ASP A 429 6.69 -24.46 11.34
C ASP A 429 6.99 -24.86 9.90
N LEU A 430 7.17 -26.15 9.64
CA LEU A 430 7.40 -26.67 8.29
C LEU A 430 6.20 -26.45 7.39
N LEU A 431 4.97 -26.50 7.92
CA LEU A 431 3.75 -26.33 7.11
C LEU A 431 3.59 -24.91 6.56
N THR A 432 4.21 -23.95 7.24
CA THR A 432 4.09 -22.51 6.98
C THR A 432 5.42 -21.89 6.52
N GLY A 433 6.47 -22.69 6.41
CA GLY A 433 7.73 -22.34 5.76
C GLY A 433 8.87 -21.95 6.70
N VAL A 434 10.09 -22.11 6.20
CA VAL A 434 11.35 -21.92 6.92
C VAL A 434 12.37 -21.23 6.02
N THR A 435 13.45 -20.72 6.62
CA THR A 435 14.62 -20.25 5.86
C THR A 435 15.74 -21.28 5.90
N PHE A 436 16.35 -21.52 4.74
CA PHE A 436 17.61 -22.26 4.56
C PHE A 436 18.80 -21.34 4.34
N ALA A 437 18.55 -20.02 4.30
CA ALA A 437 19.59 -19.02 4.07
C ALA A 437 20.65 -19.05 5.16
N SER A 438 21.86 -18.64 4.80
CA SER A 438 23.03 -18.75 5.65
C SER A 438 23.99 -17.59 5.43
N GLY A 439 24.33 -16.88 6.51
CA GLY A 439 25.29 -15.78 6.48
C GLY A 439 26.60 -16.15 5.79
N GLY A 440 27.11 -15.24 4.95
CA GLY A 440 28.33 -15.45 4.16
C GLY A 440 28.16 -16.34 2.92
N CYS A 441 26.94 -16.77 2.58
CA CYS A 441 26.67 -17.48 1.33
C CYS A 441 26.67 -16.53 0.12
N GLY A 442 26.96 -17.10 -1.06
CA GLY A 442 26.85 -16.45 -2.36
C GLY A 442 26.42 -17.46 -3.44
N TYR A 443 26.19 -16.99 -4.67
CA TYR A 443 25.94 -17.85 -5.83
C TYR A 443 27.19 -18.62 -6.27
N VAL A 444 28.39 -18.15 -5.96
CA VAL A 444 29.63 -18.86 -6.24
C VAL A 444 29.95 -19.79 -5.06
N PRO A 445 30.04 -21.12 -5.24
CA PRO A 445 30.24 -22.07 -4.13
C PRO A 445 31.47 -21.78 -3.26
N PHE A 446 32.52 -21.21 -3.85
CA PHE A 446 33.74 -20.84 -3.15
C PHE A 446 33.52 -19.74 -2.09
N THR A 447 32.54 -18.86 -2.28
CA THR A 447 32.23 -17.77 -1.34
C THR A 447 31.85 -18.30 0.03
N ALA A 448 30.94 -19.29 0.09
CA ALA A 448 30.55 -19.95 1.33
C ALA A 448 31.71 -20.73 1.98
N GLN A 449 32.61 -21.30 1.17
CA GLN A 449 33.78 -22.03 1.69
C GLN A 449 34.74 -21.11 2.43
N VAL A 450 34.93 -19.88 1.93
CA VAL A 450 35.80 -18.89 2.55
C VAL A 450 35.16 -18.30 3.81
N SER A 451 33.86 -18.04 3.80
CA SER A 451 33.15 -17.41 4.92
C SER A 451 32.76 -18.40 6.03
N GLY A 452 32.72 -19.70 5.74
CA GLY A 452 32.23 -20.73 6.65
C GLY A 452 30.69 -20.84 6.69
N GLY A 453 29.99 -20.26 5.71
CA GLY A 453 28.55 -20.39 5.53
C GLY A 453 28.12 -21.68 4.83
N ILE A 454 26.80 -21.91 4.76
CA ILE A 454 26.17 -23.03 4.05
C ILE A 454 25.98 -22.63 2.59
N PRO A 455 26.69 -23.25 1.62
CA PRO A 455 26.53 -22.93 0.20
C PRO A 455 25.12 -23.24 -0.29
N LEU A 456 24.63 -22.50 -1.29
CA LEU A 456 23.30 -22.72 -1.90
C LEU A 456 23.05 -24.17 -2.32
N SER A 457 24.07 -24.90 -2.78
CA SER A 457 23.95 -26.33 -3.11
C SER A 457 23.61 -27.20 -1.89
N GLN A 458 24.09 -26.83 -0.71
CA GLN A 458 23.73 -27.49 0.54
C GLN A 458 22.37 -27.00 1.05
N GLN A 459 22.01 -25.73 0.85
CA GLN A 459 20.66 -25.24 1.14
C GLN A 459 19.59 -26.01 0.34
N LEU A 460 19.86 -26.36 -0.92
CA LEU A 460 18.98 -27.23 -1.72
C LEU A 460 18.84 -28.64 -1.12
N LYS A 461 19.91 -29.22 -0.56
CA LYS A 461 19.80 -30.53 0.09
C LYS A 461 18.95 -30.47 1.36
N LEU A 462 19.12 -29.43 2.17
CA LEU A 462 18.27 -29.19 3.34
C LEU A 462 16.80 -29.03 2.93
N PHE A 463 16.54 -28.39 1.78
CA PHE A 463 15.20 -28.28 1.23
C PHE A 463 14.64 -29.63 0.74
N GLN A 464 15.45 -30.51 0.16
CA GLN A 464 15.03 -31.87 -0.17
C GLN A 464 14.64 -32.65 1.10
N GLU A 465 15.44 -32.55 2.17
CA GLU A 465 15.10 -33.14 3.47
C GLU A 465 13.79 -32.56 4.03
N TYR A 466 13.58 -31.25 3.91
CA TYR A 466 12.33 -30.59 4.28
C TYR A 466 11.12 -31.14 3.50
N ILE A 467 11.26 -31.40 2.20
CA ILE A 467 10.20 -32.01 1.39
C ILE A 467 9.85 -33.41 1.91
N GLU A 468 10.85 -34.24 2.23
CA GLU A 468 10.58 -35.58 2.77
C GLU A 468 9.90 -35.51 4.15
N LYS A 469 10.34 -34.61 5.04
CA LYS A 469 9.66 -34.36 6.32
C LYS A 469 8.21 -33.90 6.12
N LEU A 470 7.95 -33.02 5.16
CA LEU A 470 6.56 -32.62 4.82
C LEU A 470 5.73 -33.82 4.33
N LYS A 471 6.29 -34.68 3.47
CA LYS A 471 5.58 -35.88 2.99
C LYS A 471 5.22 -36.81 4.14
N GLU A 472 6.13 -37.02 5.09
CA GLU A 472 5.87 -37.82 6.28
C GLU A 472 4.74 -37.23 7.14
N MET A 473 4.67 -35.89 7.24
CA MET A 473 3.68 -35.21 8.07
C MET A 473 2.28 -35.11 7.46
N VAL A 474 2.19 -34.80 6.16
CA VAL A 474 0.91 -34.44 5.52
C VAL A 474 0.59 -35.24 4.25
N GLY A 475 1.46 -36.18 3.87
CA GLY A 475 1.32 -36.99 2.66
C GLY A 475 1.78 -36.27 1.40
N GLU A 476 1.90 -37.03 0.31
CA GLU A 476 2.44 -36.54 -0.97
C GLU A 476 1.59 -35.44 -1.60
N GLU A 477 0.27 -35.62 -1.66
CA GLU A 477 -0.64 -34.66 -2.32
C GLU A 477 -0.61 -33.30 -1.63
N ARG A 478 -0.69 -33.28 -0.29
CA ARG A 478 -0.66 -32.03 0.47
C ARG A 478 0.71 -31.37 0.41
N THR A 479 1.79 -32.16 0.41
CA THR A 479 3.14 -31.61 0.22
C THR A 479 3.28 -30.94 -1.13
N LYS A 480 2.84 -31.61 -2.20
CA LYS A 480 2.83 -31.02 -3.55
C LYS A 480 2.03 -29.71 -3.58
N PHE A 481 0.84 -29.69 -2.97
CA PHE A 481 0.05 -28.47 -2.85
C PHE A 481 0.79 -27.35 -2.13
N ILE A 482 1.46 -27.63 -1.01
CA ILE A 482 2.24 -26.64 -0.26
C ILE A 482 3.35 -26.10 -1.17
N ILE A 483 4.17 -26.96 -1.76
CA ILE A 483 5.31 -26.54 -2.60
C ILE A 483 4.86 -25.74 -3.83
N GLU A 484 3.81 -26.15 -4.53
CA GLU A 484 3.34 -25.43 -5.73
C GLU A 484 2.67 -24.08 -5.42
N ASN A 485 2.11 -23.91 -4.22
CA ASN A 485 1.38 -22.69 -3.86
C ASN A 485 2.15 -21.76 -2.93
N SER A 486 3.30 -22.17 -2.39
CA SER A 486 4.14 -21.37 -1.51
C SER A 486 4.96 -20.35 -2.27
N LEU A 487 5.36 -19.29 -1.56
CA LEU A 487 6.27 -18.27 -2.07
C LEU A 487 7.72 -18.70 -1.79
N PHE A 488 8.55 -18.72 -2.84
CA PHE A 488 9.98 -18.99 -2.75
C PHE A 488 10.73 -17.68 -2.90
N MET A 489 11.65 -17.39 -1.98
CA MET A 489 12.46 -16.17 -2.02
C MET A 489 13.94 -16.52 -2.06
N VAL A 490 14.68 -15.93 -3.00
CA VAL A 490 16.12 -16.15 -3.17
C VAL A 490 16.85 -14.81 -3.09
N VAL A 491 17.64 -14.63 -2.04
CA VAL A 491 18.41 -13.40 -1.78
C VAL A 491 19.88 -13.74 -1.61
N SER A 492 20.71 -13.48 -2.63
CA SER A 492 22.13 -13.83 -2.63
C SER A 492 22.87 -13.00 -3.66
N GLY A 493 24.20 -12.92 -3.56
CA GLY A 493 25.06 -12.24 -4.54
C GLY A 493 25.97 -11.17 -3.94
N SER A 494 25.56 -10.59 -2.81
CA SER A 494 26.31 -9.52 -2.14
C SER A 494 27.72 -9.98 -1.77
N ASN A 495 27.83 -11.14 -1.13
CA ASN A 495 29.09 -11.73 -0.68
C ASN A 495 30.03 -12.16 -1.83
N ASP A 496 29.48 -12.51 -3.00
CA ASP A 496 30.29 -12.85 -4.16
C ASP A 496 31.05 -11.61 -4.65
N ILE A 497 30.40 -10.44 -4.67
CA ILE A 497 31.02 -9.19 -5.12
C ILE A 497 31.98 -8.64 -4.05
N THR A 498 31.51 -8.44 -2.82
CA THR A 498 32.29 -7.75 -1.78
C THR A 498 33.39 -8.64 -1.20
N ASN A 499 33.01 -9.79 -0.64
CA ASN A 499 33.91 -10.64 0.13
C ASN A 499 34.78 -11.53 -0.77
N THR A 500 34.29 -11.91 -1.95
CA THR A 500 35.00 -12.84 -2.85
C THR A 500 35.75 -12.12 -3.96
N TYR A 501 35.06 -11.43 -4.86
CA TYR A 501 35.70 -10.79 -6.01
C TYR A 501 36.60 -9.64 -5.58
N PHE A 502 36.07 -8.68 -4.81
CA PHE A 502 36.87 -7.53 -4.35
C PHE A 502 37.70 -7.81 -3.10
N GLY A 503 37.35 -8.84 -2.32
CA GLY A 503 38.07 -9.22 -1.11
C GLY A 503 39.29 -10.13 -1.35
N LEU A 504 39.35 -10.88 -2.46
CA LEU A 504 40.39 -11.87 -2.72
C LEU A 504 41.17 -11.57 -4.02
N PRO A 505 42.42 -11.08 -3.93
CA PRO A 505 43.23 -10.77 -5.12
C PRO A 505 43.40 -11.94 -6.10
N TYR A 506 43.43 -13.17 -5.58
CA TYR A 506 43.49 -14.38 -6.40
C TYR A 506 42.28 -14.53 -7.34
N VAL A 507 41.07 -14.13 -6.91
CA VAL A 507 39.87 -14.18 -7.76
C VAL A 507 39.98 -13.15 -8.88
N GLN A 508 40.44 -11.94 -8.58
CA GLN A 508 40.65 -10.87 -9.57
C GLN A 508 41.73 -11.21 -10.60
N SER A 509 42.71 -12.05 -10.24
CA SER A 509 43.73 -12.54 -11.18
C SER A 509 43.18 -13.55 -12.19
N LYS A 510 42.02 -14.17 -11.89
CA LYS A 510 41.39 -15.21 -12.70
C LYS A 510 40.18 -14.74 -13.49
N TYR A 511 39.47 -13.76 -12.95
CA TYR A 511 38.24 -13.24 -13.51
C TYR A 511 38.31 -11.73 -13.55
N ASP A 512 37.87 -11.16 -14.67
CA ASP A 512 37.45 -9.76 -14.69
C ASP A 512 36.01 -9.62 -14.16
N VAL A 513 35.57 -8.37 -13.95
CA VAL A 513 34.23 -8.09 -13.40
C VAL A 513 33.15 -8.68 -14.30
N ALA A 514 33.34 -8.60 -15.62
CA ALA A 514 32.36 -9.11 -16.57
C ALA A 514 32.21 -10.64 -16.48
N SER A 515 33.30 -11.41 -16.58
CA SER A 515 33.27 -12.86 -16.49
C SER A 515 32.77 -13.36 -15.13
N PHE A 516 33.16 -12.70 -14.03
CA PHE A 516 32.70 -13.08 -12.69
C PHE A 516 31.20 -12.82 -12.49
N THR A 517 30.69 -11.66 -12.90
CA THR A 517 29.25 -11.36 -12.80
C THR A 517 28.39 -12.24 -13.72
N THR A 518 28.94 -12.69 -14.85
CA THR A 518 28.29 -13.72 -15.68
C THR A 518 28.21 -15.06 -14.94
N LEU A 519 29.32 -15.52 -14.34
CA LEU A 519 29.34 -16.75 -13.53
C LEU A 519 28.30 -16.72 -12.40
N MET A 520 28.18 -15.58 -11.69
CA MET A 520 27.16 -15.39 -10.65
C MET A 520 25.74 -15.54 -11.21
N ALA A 521 25.44 -14.87 -12.33
CA ALA A 521 24.12 -14.90 -12.95
C ALA A 521 23.76 -16.30 -13.51
N ASP A 522 24.75 -17.05 -14.02
CA ASP A 522 24.55 -18.41 -14.52
C ASP A 522 24.29 -19.41 -13.38
N ASN A 523 24.99 -19.25 -12.26
CA ASN A 523 24.73 -20.04 -11.06
C ASN A 523 23.35 -19.72 -10.46
N ALA A 524 22.93 -18.45 -10.48
CA ALA A 524 21.59 -18.05 -10.05
C ALA A 524 20.51 -18.69 -10.94
N ARG A 525 20.67 -18.63 -12.27
CA ARG A 525 19.79 -19.32 -13.22
C ARG A 525 19.67 -20.81 -12.92
N SER A 526 20.82 -21.49 -12.72
CA SER A 526 20.87 -22.92 -12.43
C SER A 526 20.17 -23.27 -11.11
N PHE A 527 20.34 -22.43 -10.08
CA PHE A 527 19.68 -22.62 -8.79
C PHE A 527 18.16 -22.50 -8.89
N VAL A 528 17.67 -21.46 -9.57
CA VAL A 528 16.23 -21.25 -9.80
C VAL A 528 15.62 -22.41 -10.59
N GLN A 529 16.33 -22.89 -11.61
CA GLN A 529 15.91 -24.05 -12.38
C GLN A 529 15.77 -25.30 -11.50
N LYS A 530 16.69 -25.52 -10.54
CA LYS A 530 16.57 -26.61 -9.55
C LYS A 530 15.38 -26.45 -8.61
N LEU A 531 15.08 -25.25 -8.13
CA LEU A 531 13.86 -25.00 -7.33
C LEU A 531 12.59 -25.34 -8.13
N HIS A 532 12.55 -24.96 -9.41
CA HIS A 532 11.45 -25.31 -10.30
C HIS A 532 11.33 -26.82 -10.51
N GLU A 533 12.44 -27.54 -10.70
CA GLU A 533 12.48 -29.01 -10.79
C GLU A 533 11.94 -29.66 -9.51
N PHE A 534 12.15 -29.06 -8.34
CA PHE A 534 11.59 -29.50 -7.06
C PHE A 534 10.14 -29.08 -6.81
N GLY A 535 9.48 -28.45 -7.78
CA GLY A 535 8.05 -28.14 -7.75
C GLY A 535 7.70 -26.69 -7.41
N ALA A 536 8.69 -25.81 -7.17
CA ALA A 536 8.41 -24.40 -6.92
C ALA A 536 7.74 -23.73 -8.13
N ARG A 537 6.67 -22.97 -7.90
CA ARG A 537 5.91 -22.27 -8.98
C ARG A 537 5.71 -20.78 -8.72
N ARG A 538 6.24 -20.23 -7.62
CA ARG A 538 6.19 -18.80 -7.30
C ARG A 538 7.54 -18.40 -6.71
N ILE A 539 8.50 -18.09 -7.58
CA ILE A 539 9.90 -17.82 -7.21
C ILE A 539 10.18 -16.34 -7.39
N GLN A 540 10.64 -15.69 -6.34
CA GLN A 540 11.15 -14.33 -6.34
C GLN A 540 12.66 -14.37 -6.15
N VAL A 541 13.37 -13.71 -7.06
CA VAL A 541 14.83 -13.56 -6.99
C VAL A 541 15.16 -12.08 -6.88
N PHE A 542 15.87 -11.73 -5.82
CA PHE A 542 16.17 -10.34 -5.50
C PHE A 542 17.51 -9.92 -6.11
N SER A 543 17.57 -8.67 -6.58
CA SER A 543 18.81 -8.03 -7.03
C SER A 543 19.76 -7.78 -5.86
N ALA A 544 21.04 -7.52 -6.15
CA ALA A 544 21.97 -7.06 -5.12
C ALA A 544 21.73 -5.57 -4.80
N PRO A 545 21.84 -5.16 -3.53
CA PRO A 545 21.66 -3.77 -3.11
C PRO A 545 22.88 -2.90 -3.48
N PRO A 546 22.88 -1.57 -3.24
CA PRO A 546 24.01 -0.68 -3.56
C PRO A 546 25.28 -0.98 -2.75
N LEU A 547 26.04 -2.01 -3.15
CA LEU A 547 27.16 -2.56 -2.36
C LEU A 547 28.29 -1.54 -2.13
N GLY A 548 28.50 -0.60 -3.05
CA GLY A 548 29.46 0.48 -2.88
C GLY A 548 29.12 1.43 -1.74
N CYS A 549 27.86 1.47 -1.32
CA CYS A 549 27.37 2.30 -0.23
C CYS A 549 27.21 1.55 1.09
N VAL A 550 27.59 0.27 1.16
CA VAL A 550 27.60 -0.47 2.43
C VAL A 550 28.67 0.12 3.37
N PRO A 551 28.38 0.36 4.66
CA PRO A 551 29.31 1.01 5.58
C PRO A 551 30.73 0.42 5.60
N SER A 552 30.84 -0.92 5.58
CA SER A 552 32.14 -1.62 5.53
C SER A 552 32.91 -1.30 4.24
N GLN A 553 32.21 -1.24 3.10
CA GLN A 553 32.81 -0.96 1.80
C GLN A 553 33.24 0.51 1.67
N ARG A 554 32.43 1.43 2.21
CA ARG A 554 32.77 2.86 2.35
C ARG A 554 34.04 3.04 3.19
N THR A 555 34.20 2.27 4.27
CA THR A 555 35.41 2.31 5.10
C THR A 555 36.63 1.76 4.39
N ILE A 556 36.50 0.62 3.70
CA ILE A 556 37.64 -0.06 3.07
C ILE A 556 38.12 0.70 1.82
N ALA A 557 37.21 1.31 1.05
CA ALA A 557 37.53 1.84 -0.28
C ALA A 557 36.94 3.23 -0.60
N GLY A 558 36.18 3.85 0.30
CA GLY A 558 35.54 5.16 0.09
C GLY A 558 36.40 6.37 0.46
N GLY A 559 37.69 6.17 0.72
CA GLY A 559 38.63 7.23 1.12
C GLY A 559 38.34 7.83 2.51
N SER A 560 38.97 8.97 2.81
CA SER A 560 38.83 9.64 4.12
C SER A 560 37.42 10.15 4.40
N THR A 561 36.66 10.44 3.35
CA THR A 561 35.25 10.88 3.41
C THR A 561 34.27 9.73 3.44
N ARG A 562 34.73 8.47 3.31
CA ARG A 562 33.90 7.26 3.27
C ARG A 562 32.78 7.36 2.24
N THR A 563 32.99 7.96 1.08
CA THR A 563 31.93 8.06 0.07
C THR A 563 31.56 6.67 -0.48
N CYS A 564 30.41 6.57 -1.16
CA CYS A 564 30.09 5.36 -1.90
C CYS A 564 31.18 5.04 -2.93
N VAL A 565 31.43 3.75 -3.13
CA VAL A 565 32.52 3.25 -3.98
C VAL A 565 31.99 2.86 -5.35
N ASP A 566 32.27 3.68 -6.37
CA ASP A 566 31.73 3.53 -7.73
C ASP A 566 32.02 2.16 -8.33
N ARG A 567 33.28 1.69 -8.28
CA ARG A 567 33.65 0.38 -8.85
C ARG A 567 32.86 -0.82 -8.26
N PHE A 568 32.39 -0.71 -7.02
CA PHE A 568 31.54 -1.74 -6.40
C PHE A 568 30.09 -1.61 -6.90
N ASN A 569 29.59 -0.38 -6.97
CA ASN A 569 28.26 -0.10 -7.51
C ASN A 569 28.15 -0.46 -9.00
N ASP A 570 29.17 -0.19 -9.80
CA ASP A 570 29.21 -0.54 -11.23
C ASP A 570 29.22 -2.04 -11.44
N ALA A 571 30.03 -2.78 -10.66
CA ALA A 571 30.02 -4.24 -10.68
C ALA A 571 28.66 -4.81 -10.25
N THR A 572 28.03 -4.20 -9.26
CA THR A 572 26.68 -4.58 -8.78
C THR A 572 25.62 -4.34 -9.83
N LYS A 573 25.60 -3.15 -10.46
CA LYS A 573 24.67 -2.83 -11.55
C LYS A 573 24.85 -3.77 -12.74
N LEU A 574 26.11 -4.09 -13.09
CA LEU A 574 26.41 -5.06 -14.14
C LEU A 574 25.90 -6.46 -13.79
N TYR A 575 26.09 -6.90 -12.54
CA TYR A 575 25.54 -8.16 -12.05
C TYR A 575 24.02 -8.17 -12.12
N ASN A 576 23.34 -7.15 -11.58
CA ASN A 576 21.89 -7.06 -11.57
C ASN A 576 21.31 -7.07 -12.99
N ALA A 577 21.92 -6.35 -13.94
CA ALA A 577 21.50 -6.38 -15.34
C ALA A 577 21.61 -7.77 -15.97
N LYS A 578 22.70 -8.50 -15.67
CA LYS A 578 22.89 -9.89 -16.14
C LYS A 578 21.95 -10.87 -15.47
N LEU A 579 21.72 -10.72 -14.16
CA LEU A 579 20.77 -11.51 -13.40
C LEU A 579 19.37 -11.35 -13.99
N TYR A 580 18.91 -10.11 -14.20
CA TYR A 580 17.64 -9.82 -14.86
C TYR A 580 17.54 -10.50 -16.22
N ALA A 581 18.53 -10.31 -17.11
CA ALA A 581 18.51 -10.91 -18.45
C ALA A 581 18.47 -12.45 -18.42
N ASN A 582 19.21 -13.08 -17.50
CA ASN A 582 19.22 -14.53 -17.36
C ASN A 582 17.88 -15.07 -16.81
N LEU A 583 17.27 -14.38 -15.84
CA LEU A 583 16.00 -14.77 -15.25
C LEU A 583 14.83 -14.49 -16.19
N ASP A 584 14.85 -13.39 -16.95
CA ASP A 584 13.87 -13.07 -17.99
C ASP A 584 13.97 -14.04 -19.19
N SER A 585 15.16 -14.51 -19.53
CA SER A 585 15.32 -15.62 -20.46
C SER A 585 14.76 -16.93 -19.89
N LEU A 586 15.03 -17.22 -18.60
CA LEU A 586 14.56 -18.43 -17.95
C LEU A 586 13.04 -18.41 -17.77
N SER A 587 12.44 -17.28 -17.41
CA SER A 587 10.99 -17.15 -17.18
C SER A 587 10.18 -17.49 -18.42
N ARG A 588 10.68 -17.19 -19.63
CA ARG A 588 10.06 -17.57 -20.91
C ARG A 588 10.14 -19.07 -21.22
N THR A 589 11.11 -19.76 -20.63
CA THR A 589 11.22 -21.23 -20.74
C THR A 589 10.47 -21.95 -19.64
N LEU A 590 10.27 -21.29 -18.52
CA LEU A 590 9.34 -21.66 -17.48
C LEU A 590 7.95 -21.08 -17.86
N ASP A 591 6.90 -21.39 -17.13
CA ASP A 591 5.63 -20.65 -17.31
C ASP A 591 5.85 -19.20 -16.83
N ASP A 592 5.46 -18.18 -17.62
CA ASP A 592 5.75 -16.74 -17.43
C ASP A 592 5.37 -16.21 -16.02
N LYS A 593 4.50 -16.90 -15.29
CA LYS A 593 4.06 -16.53 -13.93
C LYS A 593 4.88 -17.16 -12.80
N THR A 594 5.87 -17.98 -13.14
CA THR A 594 6.61 -18.80 -12.17
C THR A 594 7.72 -18.03 -11.47
N LEU A 595 8.35 -17.09 -12.19
CA LEU A 595 9.61 -16.46 -11.78
C LEU A 595 9.49 -14.95 -11.91
N ILE A 596 9.81 -14.24 -10.84
CA ILE A 596 9.81 -12.77 -10.79
C ILE A 596 11.18 -12.29 -10.30
N TYR A 597 11.78 -11.36 -11.03
CA TYR A 597 12.94 -10.59 -10.59
C TYR A 597 12.46 -9.38 -9.78
N ILE A 598 13.05 -9.15 -8.62
CA ILE A 598 12.74 -8.00 -7.76
C ILE A 598 13.98 -7.12 -7.65
N ASP A 599 13.85 -5.88 -8.12
CA ASP A 599 14.93 -4.91 -7.98
C ASP A 599 14.85 -4.16 -6.65
N ILE A 600 15.86 -4.36 -5.81
CA ILE A 600 16.02 -3.63 -4.55
C ILE A 600 17.10 -2.55 -4.64
N TYR A 601 17.88 -2.49 -5.73
CA TYR A 601 19.01 -1.57 -5.85
C TYR A 601 18.52 -0.12 -5.80
N ASP A 602 17.64 0.27 -6.72
CA ASP A 602 17.20 1.66 -6.88
C ASP A 602 16.42 2.13 -5.66
N SER A 603 15.53 1.28 -5.11
CA SER A 603 14.77 1.58 -3.89
C SER A 603 15.70 1.87 -2.71
N LEU A 604 16.68 1.01 -2.44
CA LEU A 604 17.62 1.22 -1.34
C LEU A 604 18.57 2.38 -1.61
N PHE A 605 18.93 2.62 -2.87
CA PHE A 605 19.77 3.75 -3.26
C PHE A 605 19.04 5.09 -3.05
N ASP A 606 17.76 5.16 -3.37
CA ASP A 606 16.95 6.35 -3.13
C ASP A 606 16.85 6.68 -1.64
N ILE A 607 16.66 5.68 -0.78
CA ILE A 607 16.67 5.90 0.68
C ILE A 607 18.03 6.43 1.15
N ILE A 608 19.14 5.93 0.60
CA ILE A 608 20.49 6.43 0.91
C ILE A 608 20.67 7.90 0.49
N LEU A 609 20.11 8.30 -0.66
CA LEU A 609 20.22 9.66 -1.18
C LEU A 609 19.23 10.63 -0.53
N ASN A 610 18.04 10.15 -0.13
CA ASN A 610 16.92 10.94 0.36
C ASN A 610 16.45 10.53 1.78
N PRO A 611 17.35 10.35 2.76
CA PRO A 611 17.02 9.66 4.02
C PRO A 611 15.95 10.32 4.87
N GLN A 612 15.85 11.65 4.82
CA GLN A 612 14.85 12.41 5.58
C GLN A 612 13.42 12.13 5.13
N GLN A 613 13.21 11.79 3.85
CA GLN A 613 11.88 11.42 3.33
C GLN A 613 11.40 10.10 3.94
N TYR A 614 12.32 9.24 4.34
CA TYR A 614 12.08 7.93 4.91
C TYR A 614 12.31 7.87 6.43
N GLY A 615 12.50 9.03 7.09
CA GLY A 615 12.66 9.11 8.55
C GLY A 615 14.05 8.68 9.09
N PHE A 616 15.05 8.53 8.22
CA PHE A 616 16.41 8.15 8.60
C PHE A 616 17.30 9.37 8.84
N LYS A 617 18.16 9.27 9.87
CA LYS A 617 19.12 10.32 10.22
C LYS A 617 20.55 9.97 9.83
N VAL A 618 20.88 8.68 9.79
CA VAL A 618 22.22 8.17 9.49
C VAL A 618 22.07 7.06 8.45
N VAL A 619 22.80 7.14 7.35
CA VAL A 619 22.72 6.16 6.23
C VAL A 619 24.06 5.55 5.85
N ASP A 620 25.07 5.91 6.62
CA ASP A 620 26.44 5.95 6.12
C ASP A 620 27.41 5.27 7.12
N LYS A 621 26.85 4.80 8.25
CA LYS A 621 27.46 4.05 9.37
C LYS A 621 26.45 3.04 9.91
N GLY A 622 26.92 1.89 10.39
CA GLY A 622 26.08 0.97 11.17
C GLY A 622 25.92 1.42 12.63
N CYS A 623 24.90 0.92 13.32
CA CYS A 623 24.57 1.36 14.70
C CYS A 623 25.30 0.60 15.80
N CYS A 624 26.00 -0.46 15.44
CA CYS A 624 26.86 -1.24 16.32
C CYS A 624 28.22 -1.46 15.65
N GLY A 625 29.22 -1.86 16.42
CA GLY A 625 30.59 -1.93 15.91
C GLY A 625 31.31 -0.59 16.04
N THR A 626 32.40 -0.43 15.29
CA THR A 626 33.24 0.77 15.40
C THR A 626 32.61 2.01 14.75
N GLY A 627 31.41 1.87 14.16
CA GLY A 627 30.83 2.84 13.23
C GLY A 627 31.58 2.93 11.89
N TYR A 628 32.56 2.04 11.66
CA TYR A 628 33.32 1.90 10.41
C TYR A 628 33.24 0.48 9.83
N ILE A 629 33.25 -0.55 10.67
CA ILE A 629 33.00 -1.94 10.29
C ILE A 629 32.07 -2.56 11.33
N GLU A 630 30.86 -2.89 10.89
CA GLU A 630 29.68 -3.14 11.74
C GLU A 630 29.09 -4.54 11.54
N VAL A 631 29.94 -5.54 11.31
CA VAL A 631 29.53 -6.89 10.94
C VAL A 631 30.05 -7.93 11.92
N ALA A 632 29.19 -8.90 12.24
CA ALA A 632 29.47 -10.08 13.06
C ALA A 632 30.16 -9.70 14.39
N ILE A 633 31.32 -10.30 14.70
CA ILE A 633 31.99 -10.18 16.00
C ILE A 633 32.35 -8.74 16.38
N LEU A 634 32.47 -7.84 15.40
CA LEU A 634 32.77 -6.43 15.65
C LEU A 634 31.55 -5.69 16.21
N CYS A 635 30.34 -6.13 15.90
CA CYS A 635 29.09 -5.69 16.52
C CYS A 635 28.83 -6.52 17.79
N ASN A 636 29.13 -5.96 18.95
CA ASN A 636 28.99 -6.64 20.24
C ASN A 636 28.57 -5.67 21.35
N ASN A 637 28.35 -6.20 22.55
CA ASN A 637 27.88 -5.41 23.69
C ASN A 637 28.73 -4.19 24.07
N TYR A 638 30.03 -4.18 23.71
CA TYR A 638 30.92 -3.07 24.02
C TYR A 638 30.95 -2.01 22.92
N THR A 639 30.44 -2.33 21.72
CA THR A 639 30.42 -1.47 20.54
C THR A 639 29.00 -1.06 20.13
N ALA A 640 28.01 -1.33 20.99
CA ALA A 640 26.61 -0.95 20.80
C ALA A 640 26.35 0.49 21.28
N GLU A 641 27.08 1.47 20.75
CA GLU A 641 26.98 2.85 21.24
C GLU A 641 25.71 3.59 20.75
N ALA A 642 24.89 2.98 19.87
CA ALA A 642 23.67 3.64 19.37
C ALA A 642 22.59 2.68 18.80
N ALA A 643 22.30 1.54 19.43
CA ALA A 643 21.20 0.66 19.00
C ALA A 643 19.78 1.29 19.14
N ARG A 644 19.66 2.59 19.45
CA ARG A 644 18.40 3.35 19.60
C ARG A 644 18.28 4.56 18.67
N THR A 645 19.04 4.61 17.58
CA THR A 645 18.96 5.71 16.59
C THR A 645 18.55 5.18 15.21
N ASN A 646 17.55 5.79 14.58
CA ASN A 646 17.09 5.50 13.20
C ASN A 646 18.24 5.63 12.18
N ALA A 647 18.93 4.52 11.93
CA ALA A 647 20.07 4.45 11.03
C ALA A 647 19.95 3.25 10.09
N ILE A 648 20.34 3.44 8.84
CA ILE A 648 20.33 2.40 7.80
C ILE A 648 21.68 1.69 7.81
N SER A 649 21.66 0.36 7.96
CA SER A 649 22.76 -0.50 7.52
C SER A 649 22.25 -1.36 6.38
N SER A 650 22.89 -1.21 5.21
CA SER A 650 22.34 -1.69 3.94
C SER A 650 22.59 -3.16 3.62
N VAL A 651 23.38 -3.93 4.38
CA VAL A 651 23.54 -5.38 4.09
C VAL A 651 23.83 -6.24 5.33
N GLU A 652 24.50 -5.78 6.38
CA GLU A 652 24.80 -6.59 7.58
C GLU A 652 24.88 -5.69 8.82
N GLY A 653 24.16 -6.05 9.90
CA GLY A 653 24.03 -5.19 11.09
C GLY A 653 22.89 -4.17 10.98
N GLN A 654 21.74 -4.61 10.47
CA GLN A 654 20.54 -3.79 10.28
C GLN A 654 20.07 -3.19 11.60
N CYS A 655 19.76 -1.90 11.59
CA CYS A 655 18.93 -1.24 12.60
C CYS A 655 17.63 -0.83 11.95
N HIS A 656 16.57 -0.81 12.76
CA HIS A 656 15.18 -0.76 12.33
C HIS A 656 14.89 0.18 11.14
N PHE A 657 14.16 -0.38 10.16
CA PHE A 657 13.16 0.35 9.39
C PHE A 657 11.94 0.55 10.32
N PRO A 658 11.44 1.78 10.51
CA PRO A 658 10.20 2.02 11.26
C PRO A 658 8.98 1.39 10.59
#